data_AF-A0A2G4SPY0-F1
#
_entry.id   AF-A0A2G4SPY0-F1
#
_cell.length_a   1.000
_cell.length_b   1.000
_cell.length_c   1.000
_cell.angle_alpha   90.00
_cell.angle_beta   90.00
_cell.angle_gamma   90.00
#
_symmetry.space_group_name_H-M   'P 1'
#
loop_
_entity.id
_entity.type
_entity.pdbx_description
1 polymer ?
#
loop_
_entity_poly.entity_id
_entity_poly.type
_entity_poly.pdbx_seq_one_letter_code
_entity_poly.pdbx_strand_id
1 'polypeptide(L)'
;MCLEGYHEVHVHQENDFLLVHRQHPGSQNGYLLISRTAFPGQGTGHSPIRLRRSTVDFEFAYSLKVDSKTLPEIEVVQNEDEKGPFAEIILSDRFTPGSICVVRTSIGNKYAEINELVTKMDDDVFKNMNLTDCNVVLYRCSSEEIAATSGDSVYVVPNFGELVYAGLQGFMSVLRPIMANNDLGHPLCDNLRAGLWAVDYIIHRLRVHLKHYPNLASLINWFESRATLLHSLPDFLVPKYFALTVQTAYDKIYAHALSLMSPLVQQGDKFIKQLAMTSVQLYGIVPNAGLSPTESTASLAAGLPHFTVQHMRVWGRDVFISLRGLLIVTGQYEAAKNHIISFAGSLRHGLIPNLLDSVRYPRYNSRDSVWFFLQAIQDYYRLAPDGKSILQVKVPRRFPKDDQFVEVEEGYRYSVTIAELVQEIMERHARGIHFREHNAGPSIDSQMTDEGFNIDIEVDWNSGVLVGGNVWNCGTWMDKMGESPKAGNKGHPGTPRDGAPVEITGLLKSTLRWINELVARKEFKWTGIDHIGQENKTITYKHWNDLLQKNFERVYYIPLDASKDSNYDLITKIVNRRGIYKDVYKATHAYTEYQFRPNFAVAMAVAPELFDKEHAKEAIRLAKNVLVGPLGMRTLDPADQQYRPYYNNSEDSEDFQTAKGRNYHQGPEWLWPLGYFLRAATYFDAISQQDIARIMRQHRKYIEENVWCGLPELTNKDGAFCADSCTTQAWSAATLLDLLHDLIEGV
;
A
#
# COMPACT_ATOMS: atom_id res chain seq x y z
N MET A 1 -6.47 -49.40 12.61
CA MET A 1 -7.06 -48.06 12.33
C MET A 1 -6.66 -46.99 13.35
N CYS A 2 -7.20 -46.92 14.58
CA CYS A 2 -6.85 -45.84 15.54
C CYS A 2 -5.35 -45.77 15.87
N LEU A 3 -4.74 -46.92 16.19
CA LEU A 3 -3.30 -47.02 16.47
C LEU A 3 -2.42 -46.78 15.23
N GLU A 4 -3.02 -46.87 14.04
CA GLU A 4 -2.34 -46.74 12.75
C GLU A 4 -2.59 -45.37 12.11
N GLY A 5 -3.16 -44.41 12.85
CA GLY A 5 -3.30 -43.03 12.38
C GLY A 5 -4.54 -42.71 11.56
N TYR A 6 -5.54 -43.59 11.46
CA TYR A 6 -6.75 -43.33 10.65
C TYR A 6 -7.68 -42.36 11.41
N HIS A 7 -7.58 -41.07 11.12
CA HIS A 7 -8.26 -40.01 11.89
C HIS A 7 -9.24 -39.16 11.06
N GLU A 8 -9.19 -39.18 9.74
CA GLU A 8 -10.19 -38.51 8.90
C GLU A 8 -11.44 -39.40 8.80
N VAL A 9 -12.63 -38.82 8.98
CA VAL A 9 -13.89 -39.57 8.98
C VAL A 9 -14.96 -38.79 8.22
N HIS A 10 -15.67 -39.48 7.33
CA HIS A 10 -16.90 -39.02 6.72
C HIS A 10 -18.05 -39.94 7.15
N VAL A 11 -19.13 -39.35 7.68
CA VAL A 11 -20.33 -40.08 8.07
C VAL A 11 -21.50 -39.56 7.26
N HIS A 12 -22.24 -40.47 6.63
CA HIS A 12 -23.43 -40.17 5.86
C HIS A 12 -24.57 -41.07 6.33
N GLN A 13 -25.73 -40.47 6.60
CA GLN A 13 -26.94 -41.19 6.94
C GLN A 13 -28.03 -40.82 5.94
N GLU A 14 -28.65 -41.83 5.36
CA GLU A 14 -29.79 -41.68 4.46
C GLU A 14 -30.77 -42.81 4.76
N ASN A 15 -31.99 -42.48 5.18
CA ASN A 15 -33.00 -43.46 5.55
C ASN A 15 -32.46 -44.49 6.58
N ASP A 16 -32.60 -45.78 6.28
CA ASP A 16 -32.10 -46.89 7.07
C ASP A 16 -30.60 -47.18 6.86
N PHE A 17 -29.89 -46.42 6.03
CA PHE A 17 -28.46 -46.60 5.75
C PHE A 17 -27.57 -45.62 6.53
N LEU A 18 -26.48 -46.16 7.08
CA LEU A 18 -25.40 -45.42 7.71
C LEU A 18 -24.07 -45.83 7.07
N LEU A 19 -23.40 -44.87 6.45
CA LEU A 19 -22.09 -45.01 5.86
C LEU A 19 -21.06 -44.32 6.75
N VAL A 20 -19.98 -45.01 7.07
CA VAL A 20 -18.85 -44.47 7.83
C VAL A 20 -17.57 -44.77 7.06
N HIS A 21 -17.02 -43.75 6.42
CA HIS A 21 -15.73 -43.82 5.74
C HIS A 21 -14.65 -43.29 6.66
N ARG A 22 -13.67 -44.13 6.99
CA ARG A 22 -12.54 -43.76 7.85
C ARG A 22 -11.24 -43.86 7.07
N GLN A 23 -10.47 -42.78 7.04
CA GLN A 23 -9.29 -42.65 6.18
C GLN A 23 -8.03 -42.25 6.99
N HIS A 24 -6.88 -42.69 6.49
CA HIS A 24 -5.58 -42.28 6.97
C HIS A 24 -5.19 -40.94 6.31
N PRO A 25 -4.97 -39.86 7.07
CA PRO A 25 -4.75 -38.54 6.50
C PRO A 25 -3.53 -38.51 5.57
N GLY A 26 -2.50 -39.30 5.86
CA GLY A 26 -1.21 -39.33 5.14
C GLY A 26 -1.09 -40.37 4.00
N SER A 27 -2.12 -41.16 3.72
CA SER A 27 -2.10 -42.11 2.58
C SER A 27 -3.43 -42.18 1.86
N GLN A 28 -4.50 -41.69 2.50
CA GLN A 28 -5.89 -41.73 2.05
C GLN A 28 -6.44 -43.13 1.82
N ASN A 29 -5.67 -44.16 2.20
CA ASN A 29 -6.20 -45.49 2.42
C ASN A 29 -7.27 -45.42 3.50
N GLY A 30 -8.34 -46.17 3.31
CA GLY A 30 -9.49 -46.11 4.18
C GLY A 30 -10.32 -47.37 4.18
N TYR A 31 -11.30 -47.37 5.06
CA TYR A 31 -12.32 -48.39 5.17
C TYR A 31 -13.68 -47.70 5.15
N LEU A 32 -14.54 -48.10 4.22
CA LEU A 32 -15.93 -47.65 4.18
C LEU A 32 -16.80 -48.77 4.74
N LEU A 33 -17.41 -48.50 5.88
CA LEU A 33 -18.50 -49.29 6.44
C LEU A 33 -19.82 -48.80 5.82
N ILE A 34 -20.55 -49.72 5.22
CA ILE A 34 -21.94 -49.54 4.80
C ILE A 34 -22.78 -50.39 5.75
N SER A 35 -23.67 -49.76 6.50
CA SER A 35 -24.56 -50.43 7.45
C SER A 35 -26.01 -50.12 7.09
N ARG A 36 -26.85 -51.15 7.03
CA ARG A 36 -28.30 -50.99 6.95
C ARG A 36 -28.91 -51.29 8.32
N THR A 37 -29.37 -50.26 8.99
CA THR A 37 -29.92 -50.32 10.34
C THR A 37 -31.31 -50.98 10.36
N ALA A 38 -31.68 -51.57 11.50
CA ALA A 38 -32.96 -52.26 11.70
C ALA A 38 -33.90 -51.50 12.65
N PHE A 39 -33.80 -50.16 12.67
CA PHE A 39 -34.70 -49.34 13.49
C PHE A 39 -36.11 -49.31 12.88
N PRO A 40 -37.17 -49.46 13.69
CA PRO A 40 -38.54 -49.42 13.19
C PRO A 40 -38.92 -48.01 12.69
N GLY A 41 -39.76 -47.95 11.65
CA GLY A 41 -40.37 -46.69 11.18
C GLY A 41 -39.48 -45.81 10.28
N GLN A 42 -38.33 -46.29 9.82
CA GLN A 42 -37.45 -45.57 8.89
C GLN A 42 -37.93 -45.72 7.44
N GLY A 43 -37.65 -44.70 6.61
CA GLY A 43 -37.70 -44.84 5.15
C GLY A 43 -36.71 -45.91 4.67
N THR A 44 -36.84 -46.35 3.41
CA THR A 44 -35.92 -47.35 2.82
C THR A 44 -35.26 -46.82 1.57
N GLY A 45 -34.01 -47.20 1.37
CA GLY A 45 -33.26 -46.95 0.14
C GLY A 45 -32.13 -45.96 0.35
N HIS A 46 -31.21 -45.92 -0.61
CA HIS A 46 -30.05 -45.07 -0.57
C HIS A 46 -29.77 -44.52 -1.97
N SER A 47 -29.12 -43.37 -2.01
CA SER A 47 -28.52 -42.81 -3.21
C SER A 47 -27.31 -43.67 -3.64
N PRO A 48 -26.92 -43.66 -4.93
CA PRO A 48 -25.79 -44.44 -5.41
C PRO A 48 -24.50 -44.16 -4.65
N ILE A 49 -23.84 -45.23 -4.17
CA ILE A 49 -22.60 -45.12 -3.39
C ILE A 49 -21.42 -45.06 -4.37
N ARG A 50 -20.93 -43.85 -4.63
CA ARG A 50 -19.86 -43.59 -5.61
C ARG A 50 -18.60 -43.06 -4.95
N LEU A 51 -17.49 -43.75 -5.20
CA LEU A 51 -16.16 -43.36 -4.76
C LEU A 51 -15.34 -42.95 -5.98
N ARG A 52 -15.21 -41.63 -6.19
CA ARG A 52 -14.49 -41.08 -7.34
C ARG A 52 -12.98 -41.29 -7.20
N ARG A 53 -12.33 -41.64 -8.32
CA ARG A 53 -10.87 -41.77 -8.47
C ARG A 53 -10.22 -42.59 -7.36
N SER A 54 -10.94 -43.60 -6.89
CA SER A 54 -10.55 -44.48 -5.80
C SER A 54 -10.78 -45.93 -6.22
N THR A 55 -9.87 -46.83 -5.81
CA THR A 55 -10.10 -48.27 -5.89
C THR A 55 -10.87 -48.74 -4.67
N VAL A 56 -11.67 -49.77 -4.87
CA VAL A 56 -12.51 -50.37 -3.83
C VAL A 56 -12.31 -51.87 -3.87
N ASP A 57 -11.83 -52.41 -2.75
CA ASP A 57 -11.63 -53.84 -2.57
C ASP A 57 -12.57 -54.34 -1.48
N PHE A 58 -13.29 -55.43 -1.74
CA PHE A 58 -14.15 -56.05 -0.74
C PHE A 58 -13.33 -56.64 0.41
N GLU A 59 -13.72 -56.34 1.66
CA GLU A 59 -13.07 -56.91 2.84
C GLU A 59 -13.96 -57.99 3.48
N PHE A 60 -15.18 -57.63 3.91
CA PHE A 60 -16.16 -58.57 4.44
C PHE A 60 -17.58 -57.99 4.46
N ALA A 61 -18.59 -58.86 4.52
CA ALA A 61 -19.98 -58.48 4.75
C ALA A 61 -20.70 -59.52 5.62
N TYR A 62 -21.62 -59.05 6.48
CA TYR A 62 -22.40 -59.90 7.38
C TYR A 62 -23.84 -59.41 7.49
N SER A 63 -24.78 -60.34 7.67
CA SER A 63 -26.18 -60.05 7.99
C SER A 63 -26.55 -60.77 9.28
N LEU A 64 -27.18 -60.06 10.22
CA LEU A 64 -27.73 -60.66 11.43
C LEU A 64 -29.25 -60.80 11.28
N LYS A 65 -29.73 -62.04 11.14
CA LYS A 65 -31.15 -62.38 11.14
C LYS A 65 -31.46 -63.28 12.33
N VAL A 66 -32.67 -63.12 12.88
CA VAL A 66 -33.24 -64.09 13.80
C VAL A 66 -33.53 -65.37 12.97
N ASP A 67 -32.85 -66.47 13.28
CA ASP A 67 -33.06 -67.84 12.75
C ASP A 67 -32.51 -68.24 11.36
N SER A 68 -31.67 -67.45 10.67
CA SER A 68 -30.88 -67.95 9.51
C SER A 68 -29.64 -67.13 9.18
N LYS A 69 -28.64 -67.73 8.51
CA LYS A 69 -27.43 -67.04 8.00
C LYS A 69 -27.52 -66.91 6.47
N THR A 70 -27.83 -65.71 5.97
CA THR A 70 -27.63 -65.34 4.56
C THR A 70 -26.51 -64.31 4.49
N LEU A 71 -25.53 -64.49 3.60
CA LEU A 71 -24.47 -63.50 3.41
C LEU A 71 -25.01 -62.35 2.55
N PRO A 72 -24.78 -61.08 2.94
CA PRO A 72 -25.03 -59.96 2.05
C PRO A 72 -24.07 -60.03 0.86
N GLU A 73 -24.55 -59.64 -0.32
CA GLU A 73 -23.77 -59.66 -1.56
C GLU A 73 -23.68 -58.23 -2.12
N ILE A 74 -22.47 -57.84 -2.51
CA ILE A 74 -22.19 -56.54 -3.12
C ILE A 74 -21.47 -56.74 -4.45
N GLU A 75 -21.64 -55.79 -5.36
CA GLU A 75 -20.91 -55.70 -6.61
C GLU A 75 -20.20 -54.34 -6.67
N VAL A 76 -18.94 -54.33 -7.09
CA VAL A 76 -18.18 -53.09 -7.30
C VAL A 76 -18.00 -52.92 -8.81
N VAL A 77 -18.61 -51.89 -9.37
CA VAL A 77 -18.54 -51.59 -10.80
C VAL A 77 -17.65 -50.37 -11.02
N GLN A 78 -16.70 -50.48 -11.95
CA GLN A 78 -15.89 -49.35 -12.38
C GLN A 78 -16.59 -48.64 -13.53
N ASN A 79 -16.89 -47.36 -13.34
CA ASN A 79 -17.57 -46.51 -14.29
C ASN A 79 -16.77 -45.23 -14.54
N GLU A 80 -17.14 -44.48 -15.57
CA GLU A 80 -16.54 -43.18 -15.90
C GLU A 80 -17.62 -42.20 -16.34
N ASP A 81 -17.53 -40.96 -15.88
CA ASP A 81 -18.37 -39.85 -16.32
C ASP A 81 -17.53 -38.60 -16.62
N GLU A 82 -18.17 -37.46 -16.85
CA GLU A 82 -17.49 -36.19 -17.14
C GLU A 82 -16.51 -35.72 -16.05
N LYS A 83 -16.61 -36.24 -14.82
CA LYS A 83 -15.69 -35.94 -13.71
C LYS A 83 -14.58 -37.00 -13.55
N GLY A 84 -14.57 -37.99 -14.44
CA GLY A 84 -13.58 -39.06 -14.50
C GLY A 84 -14.04 -40.38 -13.85
N PRO A 85 -13.11 -41.30 -13.60
CA PRO A 85 -13.43 -42.65 -13.16
C PRO A 85 -13.99 -42.66 -11.73
N PHE A 86 -14.94 -43.56 -11.46
CA PHE A 86 -15.48 -43.82 -10.14
C PHE A 86 -15.81 -45.29 -9.94
N ALA A 87 -15.64 -45.76 -8.71
CA ALA A 87 -16.14 -47.05 -8.27
C ALA A 87 -17.55 -46.87 -7.70
N GLU A 88 -18.51 -47.63 -8.21
CA GLU A 88 -19.88 -47.67 -7.71
C GLU A 88 -20.10 -48.98 -6.95
N ILE A 89 -20.58 -48.87 -5.71
CA ILE A 89 -20.92 -50.03 -4.89
C ILE A 89 -22.41 -50.29 -5.05
N ILE A 90 -22.75 -51.41 -5.69
CA ILE A 90 -24.12 -51.88 -5.88
C ILE A 90 -24.43 -52.90 -4.80
N LEU A 91 -25.44 -52.61 -4.00
CA LEU A 91 -25.93 -53.51 -2.95
C LEU A 91 -27.02 -54.41 -3.53
N SER A 92 -26.89 -55.72 -3.36
CA SER A 92 -27.94 -56.66 -3.79
C SER A 92 -29.18 -56.60 -2.88
N ASP A 93 -30.28 -57.18 -3.35
CA ASP A 93 -31.51 -57.38 -2.55
C ASP A 93 -31.29 -58.22 -1.27
N ARG A 94 -30.13 -58.90 -1.16
CA ARG A 94 -29.74 -59.67 0.03
C ARG A 94 -29.21 -58.77 1.16
N PHE A 95 -28.95 -57.49 0.91
CA PHE A 95 -28.53 -56.51 1.91
C PHE A 95 -29.73 -56.02 2.75
N THR A 96 -30.27 -56.90 3.59
CA THR A 96 -31.45 -56.64 4.44
C THR A 96 -31.13 -55.77 5.65
N PRO A 97 -32.12 -55.16 6.33
CA PRO A 97 -31.90 -54.50 7.61
C PRO A 97 -31.15 -55.41 8.60
N GLY A 98 -30.18 -54.85 9.33
CA GLY A 98 -29.25 -55.61 10.17
C GLY A 98 -28.01 -56.13 9.43
N SER A 99 -27.71 -55.62 8.23
CA SER A 99 -26.53 -56.01 7.45
C SER A 99 -25.44 -54.94 7.47
N ILE A 100 -24.19 -55.40 7.36
CA ILE A 100 -23.01 -54.56 7.20
C ILE A 100 -22.15 -55.05 6.02
N CYS A 101 -21.47 -54.13 5.36
CA CYS A 101 -20.40 -54.39 4.42
C CYS A 101 -19.23 -53.45 4.74
N VAL A 102 -18.02 -53.99 4.75
CA VAL A 102 -16.79 -53.21 4.85
C VAL A 102 -16.00 -53.42 3.58
N VAL A 103 -15.64 -52.30 2.95
CA VAL A 103 -14.74 -52.27 1.80
C VAL A 103 -13.50 -51.45 2.15
N ARG A 104 -12.36 -51.87 1.62
CA ARG A 104 -11.12 -51.10 1.66
C ARG A 104 -11.12 -50.14 0.47
N THR A 105 -10.72 -48.90 0.73
CA THR A 105 -10.63 -47.85 -0.28
C THR A 105 -9.18 -47.39 -0.39
N SER A 106 -8.68 -47.14 -1.60
CA SER A 106 -7.35 -46.54 -1.81
C SER A 106 -7.37 -45.56 -2.97
N ILE A 107 -6.50 -44.56 -2.92
CA ILE A 107 -6.17 -43.69 -4.05
C ILE A 107 -4.80 -44.03 -4.66
N GLY A 108 -4.22 -45.18 -4.25
CA GLY A 108 -2.88 -45.63 -4.59
C GLY A 108 -1.76 -44.88 -3.85
N ASN A 109 -0.51 -45.08 -4.29
CA ASN A 109 0.68 -44.44 -3.71
C ASN A 109 0.83 -42.95 -4.08
N LYS A 110 -0.12 -42.38 -4.83
CA LYS A 110 -0.08 -41.01 -5.34
C LYS A 110 -0.01 -39.97 -4.21
N TYR A 111 -0.51 -40.30 -3.02
CA TYR A 111 -0.61 -39.35 -1.91
C TYR A 111 0.75 -38.80 -1.45
N ALA A 112 1.72 -39.70 -1.17
CA ALA A 112 3.00 -39.29 -0.59
C ALA A 112 3.80 -38.44 -1.58
N GLU A 113 3.79 -38.85 -2.84
CA GLU A 113 4.42 -38.13 -3.95
C GLU A 113 3.78 -36.74 -4.15
N ILE A 114 2.44 -36.66 -4.20
CA ILE A 114 1.75 -35.37 -4.37
C ILE A 114 2.05 -34.44 -3.19
N ASN A 115 1.93 -34.92 -1.96
CA ASN A 115 2.19 -34.11 -0.78
C ASN A 115 3.62 -33.58 -0.78
N GLU A 116 4.61 -34.41 -1.11
CA GLU A 116 5.99 -33.99 -1.25
C GLU A 116 6.16 -32.92 -2.33
N LEU A 117 5.56 -33.12 -3.52
CA LEU A 117 5.72 -32.19 -4.64
C LEU A 117 5.02 -30.84 -4.41
N VAL A 118 3.86 -30.81 -3.75
CA VAL A 118 3.15 -29.54 -3.48
C VAL A 118 3.74 -28.75 -2.32
N THR A 119 4.48 -29.39 -1.41
CA THR A 119 5.11 -28.76 -0.22
C THR A 119 6.58 -28.39 -0.42
N LYS A 120 7.13 -28.68 -1.61
CA LYS A 120 8.52 -28.36 -1.96
C LYS A 120 8.60 -27.52 -3.22
N MET A 121 9.45 -26.51 -3.16
CA MET A 121 9.86 -25.67 -4.29
C MET A 121 11.35 -25.38 -4.15
N ASP A 122 12.11 -25.79 -5.16
CA ASP A 122 13.55 -25.57 -5.24
C ASP A 122 13.84 -24.10 -5.56
N ASP A 123 14.95 -23.59 -5.04
CA ASP A 123 15.32 -22.18 -5.20
C ASP A 123 15.54 -21.80 -6.68
N ASP A 124 15.92 -22.76 -7.53
CA ASP A 124 16.06 -22.58 -8.98
C ASP A 124 14.77 -22.08 -9.68
N VAL A 125 13.61 -22.28 -9.05
CA VAL A 125 12.31 -21.80 -9.57
C VAL A 125 12.20 -20.28 -9.51
N PHE A 126 12.83 -19.63 -8.52
CA PHE A 126 12.63 -18.21 -8.24
C PHE A 126 13.91 -17.39 -8.03
N LYS A 127 15.08 -18.01 -7.91
CA LYS A 127 16.36 -17.33 -7.58
C LYS A 127 16.73 -16.15 -8.49
N ASN A 128 16.25 -16.14 -9.73
CA ASN A 128 16.54 -15.09 -10.71
C ASN A 128 15.50 -13.97 -10.72
N MET A 129 14.40 -14.11 -9.95
CA MET A 129 13.37 -13.08 -9.85
C MET A 129 13.91 -11.87 -9.09
N ASN A 130 13.58 -10.68 -9.58
CA ASN A 130 13.76 -9.43 -8.86
C ASN A 130 12.46 -9.02 -8.12
N LEU A 131 12.46 -7.84 -7.49
CA LEU A 131 11.28 -7.37 -6.74
C LEU A 131 10.07 -7.04 -7.63
N THR A 132 10.27 -6.63 -8.89
CA THR A 132 9.14 -6.38 -9.81
C THR A 132 8.56 -7.67 -10.38
N ASP A 133 9.36 -8.74 -10.52
CA ASP A 133 8.85 -10.10 -10.75
C ASP A 133 7.98 -10.53 -9.55
N CYS A 134 8.44 -10.29 -8.32
CA CYS A 134 7.69 -10.61 -7.09
C CYS A 134 6.37 -9.82 -6.97
N ASN A 135 6.32 -8.57 -7.43
CA ASN A 135 5.07 -7.80 -7.52
C ASN A 135 4.01 -8.52 -8.36
N VAL A 136 4.39 -9.03 -9.54
CA VAL A 136 3.48 -9.77 -10.43
C VAL A 136 3.01 -11.07 -9.79
N VAL A 137 3.90 -11.81 -9.15
CA VAL A 137 3.57 -13.11 -8.55
C VAL A 137 2.67 -12.94 -7.33
N LEU A 138 2.95 -11.96 -6.47
CA LEU A 138 2.28 -11.83 -5.18
C LEU A 138 1.04 -10.93 -5.21
N TYR A 139 1.04 -9.81 -5.94
CA TYR A 139 0.07 -8.74 -5.72
C TYR A 139 -0.80 -8.46 -6.95
N ARG A 140 -0.62 -7.34 -7.64
CA ARG A 140 -1.48 -6.83 -8.74
C ARG A 140 -2.95 -6.68 -8.35
N CYS A 141 -3.37 -5.45 -8.06
CA CYS A 141 -4.81 -5.19 -7.89
C CYS A 141 -5.55 -5.23 -9.24
N SER A 142 -6.88 -5.30 -9.19
CA SER A 142 -7.76 -5.40 -10.38
C SER A 142 -7.40 -4.44 -11.51
N SER A 143 -7.28 -3.13 -11.21
CA SER A 143 -6.96 -2.13 -12.23
C SER A 143 -5.57 -2.29 -12.86
N GLU A 144 -4.56 -2.69 -12.08
CA GLU A 144 -3.23 -2.97 -12.60
C GLU A 144 -3.20 -4.22 -13.48
N GLU A 145 -3.91 -5.28 -13.07
CA GLU A 145 -3.96 -6.53 -13.83
C GLU A 145 -4.69 -6.32 -15.15
N ILE A 146 -5.85 -5.67 -15.16
CA ILE A 146 -6.60 -5.32 -16.38
C ILE A 146 -5.73 -4.54 -17.36
N ALA A 147 -4.98 -3.56 -16.86
CA ALA A 147 -4.08 -2.76 -17.69
C ALA A 147 -2.94 -3.60 -18.31
N ALA A 148 -2.46 -4.63 -17.59
CA ALA A 148 -1.36 -5.48 -18.04
C ALA A 148 -1.80 -6.63 -18.96
N THR A 149 -3.00 -7.16 -18.79
CA THR A 149 -3.49 -8.36 -19.48
C THR A 149 -4.41 -8.07 -20.66
N SER A 150 -4.73 -6.79 -20.92
CA SER A 150 -5.72 -6.38 -21.93
C SER A 150 -7.15 -6.87 -21.65
N GLY A 151 -7.52 -7.04 -20.37
CA GLY A 151 -8.92 -7.26 -19.96
C GLY A 151 -9.15 -8.23 -18.81
N ASP A 152 -8.20 -9.11 -18.50
CA ASP A 152 -8.33 -10.07 -17.39
C ASP A 152 -8.11 -9.38 -16.04
N SER A 153 -9.02 -9.61 -15.10
CA SER A 153 -9.02 -9.02 -13.76
C SER A 153 -8.61 -10.03 -12.68
N VAL A 154 -8.83 -9.68 -11.41
CA VAL A 154 -8.70 -10.57 -10.25
C VAL A 154 -9.67 -11.76 -10.34
N TYR A 155 -9.30 -12.89 -9.73
CA TYR A 155 -10.17 -14.07 -9.69
C TYR A 155 -11.46 -13.77 -8.92
N VAL A 156 -12.60 -14.20 -9.46
CA VAL A 156 -13.91 -14.08 -8.81
C VAL A 156 -14.33 -15.45 -8.29
N VAL A 157 -14.42 -15.57 -6.97
CA VAL A 157 -14.90 -16.79 -6.32
C VAL A 157 -16.44 -16.74 -6.30
N PRO A 158 -17.15 -17.70 -6.94
CA PRO A 158 -18.61 -17.75 -6.92
C PRO A 158 -19.14 -17.77 -5.48
N ASN A 159 -20.21 -17.01 -5.22
CA ASN A 159 -20.83 -16.85 -3.88
C ASN A 159 -19.91 -16.25 -2.79
N PHE A 160 -18.77 -15.64 -3.18
CA PHE A 160 -17.88 -14.91 -2.27
C PHE A 160 -17.56 -13.51 -2.80
N GLY A 161 -17.03 -13.41 -4.03
CA GLY A 161 -16.66 -12.16 -4.68
C GLY A 161 -15.24 -12.13 -5.23
N GLU A 162 -14.77 -10.93 -5.56
CA GLU A 162 -13.43 -10.67 -6.09
C GLU A 162 -12.35 -10.84 -5.02
N LEU A 163 -11.22 -11.42 -5.39
CA LEU A 163 -9.99 -11.33 -4.60
C LEU A 163 -9.39 -9.93 -4.71
N VAL A 164 -8.76 -9.44 -3.64
CA VAL A 164 -8.15 -8.09 -3.63
C VAL A 164 -6.91 -7.96 -4.52
N TYR A 165 -6.28 -9.11 -4.81
CA TYR A 165 -5.09 -9.23 -5.64
C TYR A 165 -5.24 -10.40 -6.60
N ALA A 166 -4.69 -10.28 -7.81
CA ALA A 166 -4.63 -11.35 -8.81
C ALA A 166 -3.55 -12.38 -8.46
N GLY A 167 -2.48 -11.95 -7.79
CA GLY A 167 -1.37 -12.78 -7.35
C GLY A 167 -1.68 -13.63 -6.11
N LEU A 168 -0.66 -14.35 -5.65
CA LEU A 168 -0.78 -15.35 -4.57
C LEU A 168 -1.24 -14.74 -3.24
N GLN A 169 -0.97 -13.46 -2.97
CA GLN A 169 -1.49 -12.78 -1.78
C GLN A 169 -3.02 -12.79 -1.75
N GLY A 170 -3.69 -12.58 -2.90
CA GLY A 170 -5.15 -12.55 -2.98
C GLY A 170 -5.75 -13.88 -2.54
N PHE A 171 -5.18 -14.99 -3.02
CA PHE A 171 -5.55 -16.33 -2.57
C PHE A 171 -5.22 -16.56 -1.10
N MET A 172 -4.01 -16.20 -0.65
CA MET A 172 -3.60 -16.43 0.74
C MET A 172 -4.40 -15.62 1.77
N SER A 173 -4.88 -14.42 1.41
CA SER A 173 -5.76 -13.63 2.27
C SER A 173 -7.09 -14.34 2.56
N VAL A 174 -7.55 -15.20 1.65
CA VAL A 174 -8.76 -16.04 1.82
C VAL A 174 -8.41 -17.42 2.40
N LEU A 175 -7.32 -18.03 1.96
CA LEU A 175 -6.91 -19.38 2.39
C LEU A 175 -6.46 -19.43 3.84
N ARG A 176 -5.80 -18.41 4.38
CA ARG A 176 -5.33 -18.39 5.79
C ARG A 176 -6.44 -18.71 6.79
N PRO A 177 -7.58 -17.98 6.81
CA PRO A 177 -8.68 -18.30 7.74
C PRO A 177 -9.33 -19.66 7.43
N ILE A 178 -9.43 -20.07 6.16
CA ILE A 178 -9.94 -21.40 5.79
C ILE A 178 -9.09 -22.50 6.40
N MET A 179 -7.77 -22.41 6.24
CA MET A 179 -6.81 -23.39 6.75
C MET A 179 -6.77 -23.41 8.27
N ALA A 180 -6.81 -22.25 8.92
CA ALA A 180 -6.79 -22.15 10.37
C ALA A 180 -8.03 -22.78 11.03
N ASN A 181 -9.20 -22.68 10.38
CA ASN A 181 -10.47 -23.15 10.91
C ASN A 181 -10.94 -24.48 10.29
N ASN A 182 -10.18 -25.04 9.33
CA ASN A 182 -10.61 -26.16 8.49
C ASN A 182 -12.00 -25.94 7.87
N ASP A 183 -12.25 -24.73 7.37
CA ASP A 183 -13.55 -24.32 6.81
C ASP A 183 -13.74 -24.88 5.39
N LEU A 184 -13.99 -26.18 5.31
CA LEU A 184 -14.28 -26.86 4.05
C LEU A 184 -15.60 -26.42 3.41
N GLY A 185 -16.45 -25.68 4.13
CA GLY A 185 -17.71 -25.11 3.64
C GLY A 185 -17.56 -23.75 2.95
N HIS A 186 -16.35 -23.19 2.90
CA HIS A 186 -16.11 -21.91 2.25
C HIS A 186 -16.38 -21.99 0.73
N PRO A 187 -16.95 -20.94 0.09
CA PRO A 187 -17.23 -20.94 -1.35
C PRO A 187 -16.02 -21.19 -2.25
N LEU A 188 -14.81 -20.78 -1.83
CA LEU A 188 -13.56 -21.12 -2.52
C LEU A 188 -13.32 -22.64 -2.55
N CYS A 189 -13.60 -23.36 -1.46
CA CYS A 189 -13.47 -24.81 -1.42
C CYS A 189 -14.51 -25.49 -2.31
N ASP A 190 -15.75 -24.97 -2.36
CA ASP A 190 -16.77 -25.44 -3.31
C ASP A 190 -16.33 -25.25 -4.76
N ASN A 191 -15.81 -24.07 -5.09
CA ASN A 191 -15.31 -23.75 -6.41
C ASN A 191 -14.15 -24.69 -6.81
N LEU A 192 -13.20 -24.93 -5.91
CA LEU A 192 -12.07 -25.84 -6.14
C LEU A 192 -12.49 -27.31 -6.29
N ARG A 193 -13.58 -27.74 -5.62
CA ARG A 193 -14.18 -29.06 -5.84
C ARG A 193 -14.92 -29.16 -7.17
N ALA A 194 -15.53 -28.05 -7.60
CA ALA A 194 -16.29 -28.00 -8.85
C ALA A 194 -15.37 -27.96 -10.09
N GLY A 195 -14.17 -27.38 -9.97
CA GLY A 195 -13.19 -27.35 -11.05
C GLY A 195 -11.89 -26.66 -10.66
N LEU A 196 -10.87 -26.81 -11.51
CA LEU A 196 -9.50 -26.32 -11.28
C LEU A 196 -9.23 -24.94 -11.89
N TRP A 197 -10.28 -24.16 -12.18
CA TRP A 197 -10.20 -22.84 -12.80
C TRP A 197 -9.29 -21.86 -12.05
N ALA A 198 -9.19 -21.96 -10.73
CA ALA A 198 -8.29 -21.13 -9.93
C ALA A 198 -6.80 -21.41 -10.24
N VAL A 199 -6.44 -22.67 -10.51
CA VAL A 199 -5.07 -23.04 -10.91
C VAL A 199 -4.78 -22.57 -12.33
N ASP A 200 -5.74 -22.79 -13.23
CA ASP A 200 -5.64 -22.33 -14.62
C ASP A 200 -5.50 -20.82 -14.69
N TYR A 201 -6.25 -20.10 -13.85
CA TYR A 201 -6.15 -18.66 -13.70
C TYR A 201 -4.74 -18.22 -13.30
N ILE A 202 -4.14 -18.82 -12.26
CA ILE A 202 -2.78 -18.51 -11.79
C ILE A 202 -1.76 -18.70 -12.91
N ILE A 203 -1.85 -19.82 -13.65
CA ILE A 203 -0.91 -20.13 -14.74
C ILE A 203 -1.10 -19.17 -15.91
N HIS A 204 -2.35 -18.96 -16.34
CA HIS A 204 -2.69 -18.09 -17.47
C HIS A 204 -2.20 -16.67 -17.23
N ARG A 205 -2.51 -16.08 -16.07
CA ARG A 205 -2.07 -14.70 -15.78
C ARG A 205 -0.55 -14.57 -15.82
N LEU A 206 0.20 -15.52 -15.24
CA LEU A 206 1.66 -15.46 -15.25
C LEU A 206 2.23 -15.60 -16.68
N ARG A 207 1.61 -16.42 -17.53
CA ARG A 207 1.97 -16.55 -18.94
C ARG A 207 1.77 -15.24 -19.70
N VAL A 208 0.70 -14.50 -19.43
CA VAL A 208 0.47 -13.18 -20.05
C VAL A 208 1.60 -12.19 -19.69
N HIS A 209 2.10 -12.24 -18.46
CA HIS A 209 3.20 -11.38 -18.00
C HIS A 209 4.59 -11.78 -18.54
N LEU A 210 4.79 -12.99 -19.08
CA LEU A 210 6.10 -13.47 -19.57
C LEU A 210 6.78 -12.54 -20.57
N LYS A 211 6.00 -11.79 -21.36
CA LYS A 211 6.52 -10.84 -22.35
C LYS A 211 7.42 -9.78 -21.71
N HIS A 212 7.08 -9.35 -20.50
CA HIS A 212 7.80 -8.30 -19.77
C HIS A 212 8.61 -8.88 -18.59
N TYR A 213 8.28 -10.10 -18.15
CA TYR A 213 8.86 -10.76 -16.98
C TYR A 213 9.32 -12.18 -17.32
N PRO A 214 10.45 -12.35 -18.05
CA PRO A 214 10.91 -13.65 -18.51
C PRO A 214 11.33 -14.60 -17.37
N ASN A 215 11.66 -14.06 -16.19
CA ASN A 215 12.04 -14.86 -15.01
C ASN A 215 10.88 -15.68 -14.43
N LEU A 216 9.64 -15.46 -14.88
CA LEU A 216 8.45 -16.20 -14.42
C LEU A 216 8.34 -17.60 -15.03
N ALA A 217 9.11 -17.92 -16.08
CA ALA A 217 8.98 -19.17 -16.84
C ALA A 217 9.14 -20.41 -15.96
N SER A 218 10.13 -20.42 -15.06
CA SER A 218 10.37 -21.56 -14.15
C SER A 218 9.23 -21.76 -13.17
N LEU A 219 8.62 -20.68 -12.66
CA LEU A 219 7.48 -20.73 -11.76
C LEU A 219 6.21 -21.22 -12.46
N ILE A 220 6.01 -20.80 -13.71
CA ILE A 220 4.90 -21.29 -14.54
C ILE A 220 5.01 -22.79 -14.74
N ASN A 221 6.19 -23.30 -15.13
CA ASN A 221 6.43 -24.74 -15.26
C ASN A 221 6.22 -25.48 -13.93
N TRP A 222 6.61 -24.86 -12.81
CA TRP A 222 6.36 -25.41 -11.48
C TRP A 222 4.85 -25.54 -11.23
N PHE A 223 4.05 -24.50 -11.46
CA PHE A 223 2.60 -24.57 -11.30
C PHE A 223 1.94 -25.57 -12.24
N GLU A 224 2.35 -25.64 -13.51
CA GLU A 224 1.81 -26.59 -14.50
C GLU A 224 2.03 -28.06 -14.07
N SER A 225 3.21 -28.37 -13.53
CA SER A 225 3.48 -29.70 -13.01
C SER A 225 2.57 -30.05 -11.84
N ARG A 226 2.24 -29.09 -10.96
CA ARG A 226 1.32 -29.31 -9.83
C ARG A 226 -0.14 -29.32 -10.27
N ALA A 227 -0.52 -28.54 -11.28
CA ALA A 227 -1.84 -28.57 -11.88
C ALA A 227 -2.18 -29.98 -12.39
N THR A 228 -1.24 -30.60 -13.10
CA THR A 228 -1.37 -31.99 -13.59
C THR A 228 -1.64 -32.97 -12.44
N LEU A 229 -0.97 -32.80 -11.30
CA LEU A 229 -1.20 -33.63 -10.11
C LEU A 229 -2.58 -33.38 -9.50
N LEU A 230 -2.98 -32.11 -9.37
CA LEU A 230 -4.30 -31.72 -8.84
C LEU A 230 -5.43 -32.27 -9.71
N HIS A 231 -5.27 -32.26 -11.03
CA HIS A 231 -6.22 -32.86 -11.98
C HIS A 231 -6.39 -34.37 -11.81
N SER A 232 -5.46 -35.06 -11.13
CA SER A 232 -5.53 -36.50 -10.89
C SER A 232 -6.19 -36.89 -9.57
N LEU A 233 -6.41 -35.94 -8.66
CA LEU A 233 -6.93 -36.19 -7.31
C LEU A 233 -8.46 -36.30 -7.29
N PRO A 234 -9.05 -37.04 -6.33
CA PRO A 234 -10.46 -36.89 -6.00
C PRO A 234 -10.81 -35.44 -5.63
N ASP A 235 -11.95 -34.95 -6.10
CA ASP A 235 -12.41 -33.55 -5.96
C ASP A 235 -12.33 -33.05 -4.50
N PHE A 236 -12.70 -33.90 -3.53
CA PHE A 236 -12.71 -33.54 -2.10
C PHE A 236 -11.31 -33.25 -1.51
N LEU A 237 -10.23 -33.74 -2.15
CA LEU A 237 -8.85 -33.46 -1.75
C LEU A 237 -8.29 -32.19 -2.40
N VAL A 238 -8.86 -31.74 -3.52
CA VAL A 238 -8.36 -30.60 -4.29
C VAL A 238 -8.18 -29.33 -3.44
N PRO A 239 -9.14 -28.91 -2.58
CA PRO A 239 -8.97 -27.70 -1.78
C PRO A 239 -7.73 -27.73 -0.88
N LYS A 240 -7.45 -28.87 -0.24
CA LYS A 240 -6.27 -29.06 0.64
C LYS A 240 -4.98 -28.89 -0.14
N TYR A 241 -4.85 -29.57 -1.28
CA TYR A 241 -3.61 -29.57 -2.06
C TYR A 241 -3.40 -28.30 -2.87
N PHE A 242 -4.48 -27.67 -3.32
CA PHE A 242 -4.43 -26.32 -3.87
C PHE A 242 -3.87 -25.34 -2.84
N ALA A 243 -4.41 -25.37 -1.61
CA ALA A 243 -3.96 -24.49 -0.54
C ALA A 243 -2.47 -24.72 -0.21
N LEU A 244 -2.03 -25.97 -0.11
CA LEU A 244 -0.60 -26.29 0.11
C LEU A 244 0.29 -25.83 -1.04
N THR A 245 -0.15 -25.97 -2.29
CA THR A 245 0.59 -25.51 -3.48
C THR A 245 0.75 -24.00 -3.46
N VAL A 246 -0.34 -23.26 -3.25
CA VAL A 246 -0.33 -21.80 -3.20
C VAL A 246 0.47 -21.29 -2.00
N GLN A 247 0.31 -21.89 -0.82
CA GLN A 247 1.09 -21.52 0.37
C GLN A 247 2.58 -21.74 0.15
N THR A 248 2.99 -22.88 -0.40
CA THR A 248 4.41 -23.18 -0.66
C THR A 248 5.03 -22.17 -1.60
N ALA A 249 4.34 -21.84 -2.70
CA ALA A 249 4.79 -20.81 -3.62
C ALA A 249 4.82 -19.43 -2.95
N TYR A 250 3.78 -19.05 -2.23
CA TYR A 250 3.69 -17.77 -1.53
C TYR A 250 4.83 -17.61 -0.53
N ASP A 251 5.05 -18.57 0.36
CA ASP A 251 6.06 -18.49 1.42
C ASP A 251 7.47 -18.38 0.84
N LYS A 252 7.77 -19.14 -0.22
CA LYS A 252 9.06 -19.08 -0.91
C LYS A 252 9.29 -17.75 -1.63
N ILE A 253 8.31 -17.25 -2.37
CA ILE A 253 8.42 -15.99 -3.10
C ILE A 253 8.45 -14.80 -2.14
N TYR A 254 7.66 -14.83 -1.07
CA TYR A 254 7.67 -13.81 -0.02
C TYR A 254 9.02 -13.76 0.69
N ALA A 255 9.58 -14.92 1.07
CA ALA A 255 10.92 -14.99 1.66
C ALA A 255 12.02 -14.53 0.68
N HIS A 256 11.91 -14.88 -0.60
CA HIS A 256 12.82 -14.42 -1.64
C HIS A 256 12.80 -12.90 -1.78
N ALA A 257 11.60 -12.30 -1.88
CA ALA A 257 11.47 -10.84 -1.96
C ALA A 257 12.13 -10.14 -0.78
N LEU A 258 11.94 -10.64 0.45
CA LEU A 258 12.63 -10.10 1.63
C LEU A 258 14.15 -10.25 1.57
N SER A 259 14.65 -11.35 1.00
CA SER A 259 16.10 -11.60 0.86
C SER A 259 16.80 -10.63 -0.10
N LEU A 260 16.05 -10.02 -1.01
CA LEU A 260 16.54 -9.01 -1.95
C LEU A 260 16.59 -7.60 -1.33
N MET A 261 16.02 -7.41 -0.14
CA MET A 261 15.96 -6.12 0.56
C MET A 261 17.15 -5.92 1.51
N SER A 262 17.25 -4.74 2.10
CA SER A 262 18.33 -4.36 3.02
C SER A 262 18.44 -5.28 4.25
N PRO A 263 19.62 -5.32 4.92
CA PRO A 263 19.81 -6.08 6.14
C PRO A 263 18.79 -5.77 7.25
N LEU A 264 18.38 -4.50 7.37
CA LEU A 264 17.35 -4.06 8.32
C LEU A 264 16.03 -4.82 8.10
N VAL A 265 15.63 -5.02 6.84
CA VAL A 265 14.40 -5.76 6.52
C VAL A 265 14.58 -7.26 6.76
N GLN A 266 15.71 -7.82 6.32
CA GLN A 266 16.00 -9.25 6.45
C GLN A 266 15.99 -9.69 7.94
N GLN A 267 16.63 -8.88 8.79
CA GLN A 267 16.78 -9.12 10.23
C GLN A 267 15.62 -8.54 11.04
N GLY A 268 14.76 -7.73 10.41
CA GLY A 268 13.61 -7.10 11.04
C GLY A 268 12.56 -8.09 11.51
N ASP A 269 11.72 -7.62 12.44
CA ASP A 269 10.56 -8.36 12.92
C ASP A 269 9.47 -8.48 11.84
N LYS A 270 8.39 -9.19 12.17
CA LYS A 270 7.25 -9.38 11.25
C LYS A 270 6.68 -8.05 10.74
N PHE A 271 6.62 -7.03 11.59
CA PHE A 271 6.02 -5.74 11.22
C PHE A 271 6.89 -4.96 10.25
N ILE A 272 8.21 -4.91 10.47
CA ILE A 272 9.18 -4.32 9.53
C ILE A 272 9.06 -5.00 8.18
N LYS A 273 8.99 -6.34 8.15
CA LYS A 273 8.85 -7.12 6.93
C LYS A 273 7.54 -6.82 6.21
N GLN A 274 6.42 -6.70 6.92
CA GLN A 274 5.13 -6.34 6.33
C GLN A 274 5.11 -4.91 5.75
N LEU A 275 5.68 -3.94 6.47
CA LEU A 275 5.84 -2.57 5.97
C LEU A 275 6.73 -2.54 4.72
N ALA A 276 7.87 -3.25 4.74
CA ALA A 276 8.78 -3.32 3.61
C ALA A 276 8.14 -3.98 2.38
N MET A 277 7.32 -5.02 2.56
CA MET A 277 6.59 -5.67 1.46
C MET A 277 5.51 -4.77 0.84
N THR A 278 5.10 -3.68 1.51
CA THR A 278 4.28 -2.63 0.89
C THR A 278 5.03 -1.95 -0.27
N SER A 279 6.37 -1.93 -0.23
CA SER A 279 7.18 -1.51 -1.37
C SER A 279 6.96 -2.40 -2.59
N VAL A 280 6.92 -3.73 -2.40
CA VAL A 280 6.66 -4.70 -3.48
C VAL A 280 5.22 -4.62 -3.97
N GLN A 281 4.26 -4.26 -3.12
CA GLN A 281 2.88 -4.02 -3.54
C GLN A 281 2.79 -2.86 -4.53
N LEU A 282 3.48 -1.76 -4.24
CA LEU A 282 3.28 -0.47 -4.90
C LEU A 282 4.30 -0.18 -5.99
N TYR A 283 5.46 -0.84 -5.99
CA TYR A 283 6.51 -0.69 -7.00
C TYR A 283 6.45 -1.80 -8.05
N GLY A 284 6.04 -1.44 -9.27
CA GLY A 284 5.88 -2.39 -10.37
C GLY A 284 5.75 -1.68 -11.72
N ILE A 285 5.78 -2.45 -12.80
CA ILE A 285 5.60 -1.94 -14.17
C ILE A 285 4.11 -2.05 -14.51
N VAL A 286 3.50 -0.95 -14.92
CA VAL A 286 2.08 -0.90 -15.34
C VAL A 286 2.01 -0.21 -16.70
N PRO A 287 1.32 -0.78 -17.70
CA PRO A 287 1.23 -0.16 -19.02
C PRO A 287 0.66 1.26 -18.98
N ASN A 288 1.22 2.14 -19.81
CA ASN A 288 0.86 3.56 -19.93
C ASN A 288 1.01 4.39 -18.64
N ALA A 289 1.69 3.85 -17.63
CA ALA A 289 2.16 4.55 -16.45
C ALA A 289 3.67 4.32 -16.29
N GLY A 290 4.33 5.13 -15.47
CA GLY A 290 5.78 5.03 -15.27
C GLY A 290 6.50 6.35 -15.17
N LEU A 291 7.81 6.27 -15.33
CA LEU A 291 8.78 7.36 -15.20
C LEU A 291 9.34 7.87 -16.54
N SER A 292 8.84 7.34 -17.66
CA SER A 292 9.30 7.68 -19.02
C SER A 292 8.09 7.95 -19.93
N PRO A 293 8.14 8.96 -20.81
CA PRO A 293 7.00 9.30 -21.66
C PRO A 293 6.70 8.24 -22.72
N THR A 294 7.71 7.47 -23.12
CA THR A 294 7.65 6.52 -24.24
C THR A 294 7.64 5.06 -23.81
N GLU A 295 8.04 4.76 -22.57
CA GLU A 295 8.20 3.39 -22.08
C GLU A 295 7.49 3.21 -20.75
N SER A 296 6.84 2.06 -20.57
CA SER A 296 6.29 1.67 -19.28
C SER A 296 7.43 1.15 -18.39
N THR A 297 7.86 1.99 -17.45
CA THR A 297 8.92 1.66 -16.50
C THR A 297 8.35 1.40 -15.12
N ALA A 298 9.12 0.69 -14.28
CA ALA A 298 8.71 0.42 -12.92
C ALA A 298 8.58 1.74 -12.13
N SER A 299 7.43 1.92 -11.47
CA SER A 299 7.10 3.15 -10.75
C SER A 299 6.31 2.85 -9.49
N LEU A 300 6.50 3.70 -8.48
CA LEU A 300 5.79 3.64 -7.22
C LEU A 300 4.39 4.26 -7.38
N ALA A 301 3.36 3.45 -7.14
CA ALA A 301 1.98 3.92 -7.00
C ALA A 301 1.80 4.69 -5.68
N ALA A 302 0.91 5.68 -5.65
CA ALA A 302 0.53 6.34 -4.40
C ALA A 302 -0.22 5.37 -3.47
N GLY A 303 -1.19 4.62 -4.00
CA GLY A 303 -1.96 3.67 -3.18
C GLY A 303 -2.90 2.80 -3.99
N LEU A 304 -3.25 1.63 -3.44
CA LEU A 304 -4.20 0.70 -4.05
C LEU A 304 -5.55 0.77 -3.31
N PRO A 305 -6.68 0.68 -4.04
CA PRO A 305 -6.80 0.44 -5.49
C PRO A 305 -6.97 1.70 -6.36
N HIS A 306 -6.98 2.91 -5.76
CA HIS A 306 -7.43 4.11 -6.48
C HIS A 306 -6.35 4.80 -7.33
N PHE A 307 -5.06 4.67 -6.97
CA PHE A 307 -3.96 5.41 -7.61
C PHE A 307 -2.95 4.46 -8.27
N THR A 308 -3.43 3.70 -9.25
CA THR A 308 -2.75 2.48 -9.73
C THR A 308 -2.29 2.54 -11.18
N VAL A 309 -3.02 3.24 -12.04
CA VAL A 309 -2.86 3.18 -13.50
C VAL A 309 -2.83 4.57 -14.13
N GLN A 310 -2.30 4.65 -15.35
CA GLN A 310 -2.27 5.87 -16.17
C GLN A 310 -1.70 7.09 -15.41
N HIS A 311 -2.25 8.28 -15.66
CA HIS A 311 -1.85 9.52 -15.03
C HIS A 311 -2.07 9.54 -13.50
N MET A 312 -2.96 8.70 -12.98
CA MET A 312 -3.30 8.63 -11.55
C MET A 312 -2.32 7.80 -10.72
N ARG A 313 -1.33 7.13 -11.34
CA ARG A 313 -0.40 6.25 -10.60
C ARG A 313 0.66 7.03 -9.82
N VAL A 314 1.33 7.98 -10.47
CA VAL A 314 2.59 8.55 -9.99
C VAL A 314 2.42 10.00 -9.59
N TRP A 315 2.51 10.26 -8.29
CA TRP A 315 2.36 11.57 -7.67
C TRP A 315 3.66 11.99 -7.00
N GLY A 316 4.23 13.15 -7.36
CA GLY A 316 5.51 13.64 -6.86
C GLY A 316 5.53 13.81 -5.35
N ARG A 317 4.45 14.31 -4.77
CA ARG A 317 4.31 14.42 -3.32
C ARG A 317 4.44 13.05 -2.64
N ASP A 318 3.58 12.11 -3.01
CA ASP A 318 3.54 10.76 -2.45
C ASP A 318 4.85 10.00 -2.65
N VAL A 319 5.42 10.10 -3.86
CA VAL A 319 6.71 9.49 -4.19
C VAL A 319 7.80 10.00 -3.26
N PHE A 320 7.94 11.32 -3.08
CA PHE A 320 9.06 11.86 -2.31
C PHE A 320 8.89 11.83 -0.80
N ILE A 321 7.65 11.73 -0.30
CA ILE A 321 7.41 11.34 1.09
C ILE A 321 7.74 9.86 1.30
N SER A 322 7.45 9.00 0.32
CA SER A 322 7.60 7.55 0.44
C SER A 322 8.99 7.01 0.10
N LEU A 323 9.78 7.78 -0.64
CA LEU A 323 11.04 7.34 -1.26
C LEU A 323 12.02 6.77 -0.23
N ARG A 324 12.15 7.46 0.90
CA ARG A 324 13.05 7.09 1.99
C ARG A 324 12.67 5.73 2.55
N GLY A 325 11.47 5.59 3.09
CA GLY A 325 11.01 4.35 3.71
C GLY A 325 10.92 3.18 2.72
N LEU A 326 10.23 3.35 1.58
CA LEU A 326 9.92 2.21 0.71
C LEU A 326 11.00 1.84 -0.29
N LEU A 327 11.87 2.76 -0.71
CA LEU A 327 12.92 2.45 -1.69
C LEU A 327 14.34 2.53 -1.11
N ILE A 328 14.66 3.56 -0.32
CA ILE A 328 16.03 3.73 0.19
C ILE A 328 16.29 2.78 1.37
N VAL A 329 15.45 2.80 2.41
CA VAL A 329 15.59 1.95 3.60
C VAL A 329 15.46 0.47 3.26
N THR A 330 14.67 0.11 2.23
CA THR A 330 14.57 -1.27 1.75
C THR A 330 15.73 -1.70 0.84
N GLY A 331 16.65 -0.81 0.48
CA GLY A 331 17.84 -1.10 -0.33
C GLY A 331 17.65 -1.00 -1.85
N GLN A 332 16.49 -0.53 -2.32
CA GLN A 332 16.17 -0.33 -3.74
C GLN A 332 16.70 1.01 -4.28
N TYR A 333 18.01 1.25 -4.12
CA TYR A 333 18.63 2.53 -4.45
C TYR A 333 18.48 2.91 -5.93
N GLU A 334 18.59 1.96 -6.85
CA GLU A 334 18.44 2.26 -8.29
C GLU A 334 17.01 2.69 -8.63
N ALA A 335 16.00 2.06 -8.00
CA ALA A 335 14.62 2.50 -8.13
C ALA A 335 14.45 3.93 -7.60
N ALA A 336 14.99 4.25 -6.42
CA ALA A 336 14.93 5.59 -5.84
C ALA A 336 15.58 6.64 -6.77
N LYS A 337 16.78 6.34 -7.27
CA LYS A 337 17.52 7.18 -8.22
C LYS A 337 16.74 7.45 -9.50
N ASN A 338 16.09 6.44 -10.07
CA ASN A 338 15.30 6.59 -11.29
C ASN A 338 14.08 7.51 -11.09
N HIS A 339 13.41 7.46 -9.93
CA HIS A 339 12.34 8.42 -9.61
C HIS A 339 12.90 9.84 -9.50
N ILE A 340 14.02 10.04 -8.79
CA ILE A 340 14.68 11.35 -8.67
C ILE A 340 15.01 11.91 -10.06
N ILE A 341 15.64 11.13 -10.93
CA ILE A 341 16.03 11.56 -12.29
C ILE A 341 14.81 11.92 -13.15
N SER A 342 13.75 11.11 -13.10
CA SER A 342 12.56 11.33 -13.91
C SER A 342 11.84 12.63 -13.53
N PHE A 343 11.57 12.83 -12.24
CA PHE A 343 10.95 14.07 -11.76
C PHE A 343 11.87 15.29 -11.94
N ALA A 344 13.18 15.14 -11.72
CA ALA A 344 14.18 16.15 -12.03
C ALA A 344 14.13 16.60 -13.50
N GLY A 345 13.97 15.64 -14.42
CA GLY A 345 13.82 15.93 -15.85
C GLY A 345 12.57 16.75 -16.15
N SER A 346 11.53 16.57 -15.34
CA SER A 346 10.25 17.29 -15.43
C SER A 346 10.20 18.61 -14.65
N LEU A 347 11.28 19.12 -14.04
CA LEU A 347 11.21 20.43 -13.36
C LEU A 347 10.81 21.54 -14.34
N ARG A 348 9.90 22.42 -13.92
CA ARG A 348 9.45 23.62 -14.65
C ARG A 348 8.97 24.66 -13.66
N HIS A 349 9.13 25.94 -13.96
CA HIS A 349 8.77 27.07 -13.06
C HIS A 349 9.53 27.09 -11.73
N GLY A 350 10.62 26.32 -11.60
CA GLY A 350 11.27 26.05 -10.31
C GLY A 350 10.54 25.02 -9.44
N LEU A 351 9.51 24.34 -9.96
CA LEU A 351 8.68 23.38 -9.24
C LEU A 351 8.79 21.95 -9.81
N ILE A 352 8.57 20.98 -8.93
CA ILE A 352 8.38 19.57 -9.28
C ILE A 352 6.87 19.31 -9.37
N PRO A 353 6.39 18.62 -10.41
CA PRO A 353 4.95 18.43 -10.60
C PRO A 353 4.35 17.52 -9.53
N ASN A 354 3.05 17.72 -9.26
CA ASN A 354 2.30 16.78 -8.42
C ASN A 354 1.97 15.53 -9.23
N LEU A 355 1.19 15.67 -10.30
CA LEU A 355 0.88 14.58 -11.21
C LEU A 355 1.96 14.49 -12.28
N LEU A 356 2.59 13.33 -12.42
CA LEU A 356 3.70 13.15 -13.37
C LEU A 356 3.24 12.85 -14.81
N ASP A 357 2.17 12.05 -14.96
CA ASP A 357 1.73 11.45 -16.24
C ASP A 357 2.91 10.95 -17.10
N SER A 358 3.81 10.19 -16.48
CA SER A 358 5.01 9.67 -17.15
C SER A 358 5.81 10.74 -17.90
N VAL A 359 5.83 11.97 -17.40
CA VAL A 359 6.57 13.10 -17.98
C VAL A 359 5.98 13.60 -19.32
N ARG A 360 4.80 13.13 -19.73
CA ARG A 360 4.11 13.60 -20.94
C ARG A 360 3.41 14.94 -20.69
N TYR A 361 2.43 14.93 -19.78
CA TYR A 361 1.63 16.10 -19.40
C TYR A 361 1.60 16.30 -17.88
N PRO A 362 2.77 16.55 -17.25
CA PRO A 362 2.84 16.78 -15.81
C PRO A 362 2.10 18.07 -15.39
N ARG A 363 1.49 18.06 -14.19
CA ARG A 363 0.74 19.19 -13.63
C ARG A 363 1.48 19.85 -12.46
N TYR A 364 1.59 21.18 -12.48
CA TYR A 364 2.38 21.99 -11.53
C TYR A 364 1.49 22.80 -10.58
N ASN A 365 0.53 22.12 -9.95
CA ASN A 365 -0.37 22.71 -8.96
C ASN A 365 0.10 22.50 -7.50
N SER A 366 1.33 22.01 -7.31
CA SER A 366 1.89 21.67 -6.00
C SER A 366 3.10 22.53 -5.67
N ARG A 367 3.05 23.17 -4.50
CA ARG A 367 4.14 23.99 -3.93
C ARG A 367 5.02 23.20 -2.97
N ASP A 368 4.53 22.10 -2.41
CA ASP A 368 5.26 21.27 -1.44
C ASP A 368 6.07 20.14 -2.09
N SER A 369 5.65 19.61 -3.24
CA SER A 369 6.33 18.49 -3.93
C SER A 369 7.82 18.75 -4.18
N VAL A 370 8.21 19.98 -4.53
CA VAL A 370 9.61 20.35 -4.76
C VAL A 370 10.47 20.25 -3.49
N TRP A 371 9.89 20.54 -2.34
CA TRP A 371 10.60 20.52 -1.06
C TRP A 371 10.75 19.11 -0.52
N PHE A 372 9.72 18.26 -0.68
CA PHE A 372 9.84 16.82 -0.42
C PHE A 372 10.85 16.17 -1.38
N PHE A 373 10.87 16.57 -2.66
CA PHE A 373 11.87 16.12 -3.63
C PHE A 373 13.31 16.45 -3.18
N LEU A 374 13.56 17.69 -2.76
CA LEU A 374 14.87 18.09 -2.26
C LEU A 374 15.26 17.34 -0.97
N GLN A 375 14.31 17.09 -0.08
CA GLN A 375 14.52 16.25 1.09
C GLN A 375 14.86 14.80 0.70
N ALA A 376 14.17 14.23 -0.28
CA ALA A 376 14.45 12.88 -0.77
C ALA A 376 15.85 12.76 -1.42
N ILE A 377 16.33 13.81 -2.10
CA ILE A 377 17.72 13.86 -2.59
C ILE A 377 18.71 13.86 -1.41
N GLN A 378 18.42 14.60 -0.34
CA GLN A 378 19.25 14.58 0.86
C GLN A 378 19.30 13.20 1.49
N ASP A 379 18.15 12.53 1.60
CA ASP A 379 18.05 11.20 2.18
C ASP A 379 18.81 10.18 1.31
N TYR A 380 18.68 10.25 -0.03
CA TYR A 380 19.47 9.45 -0.95
C TYR A 380 20.97 9.72 -0.80
N TYR A 381 21.38 10.98 -0.77
CA TYR A 381 22.78 11.39 -0.62
C TYR A 381 23.41 10.82 0.66
N ARG A 382 22.64 10.76 1.75
CA ARG A 382 23.12 10.28 3.07
C ARG A 382 23.11 8.76 3.20
N LEU A 383 22.10 8.09 2.64
CA LEU A 383 21.82 6.67 2.95
C LEU A 383 22.23 5.70 1.83
N ALA A 384 22.28 6.14 0.57
CA ALA A 384 22.69 5.25 -0.51
C ALA A 384 24.22 5.00 -0.48
N PRO A 385 24.71 3.79 -0.82
CA PRO A 385 26.14 3.45 -0.78
C PRO A 385 27.04 4.39 -1.59
N ASP A 386 26.57 4.88 -2.73
CA ASP A 386 27.23 5.92 -3.55
C ASP A 386 26.36 7.19 -3.61
N GLY A 387 25.78 7.58 -2.46
CA GLY A 387 24.82 8.68 -2.39
C GLY A 387 25.37 10.01 -2.90
N LYS A 388 26.67 10.28 -2.70
CA LYS A 388 27.31 11.54 -3.13
C LYS A 388 27.26 11.75 -4.64
N SER A 389 27.33 10.67 -5.43
CA SER A 389 27.37 10.78 -6.90
C SER A 389 26.05 11.31 -7.48
N ILE A 390 24.95 11.28 -6.71
CA ILE A 390 23.65 11.80 -7.14
C ILE A 390 23.75 13.24 -7.64
N LEU A 391 24.57 14.08 -7.00
CA LEU A 391 24.76 15.49 -7.36
C LEU A 391 25.33 15.67 -8.78
N GLN A 392 26.09 14.70 -9.28
CA GLN A 392 26.74 14.74 -10.59
C GLN A 392 25.96 13.98 -11.68
N VAL A 393 24.87 13.31 -11.32
CA VAL A 393 24.01 12.61 -12.28
C VAL A 393 23.46 13.61 -13.28
N LYS A 394 23.67 13.33 -14.57
CA LYS A 394 23.11 14.13 -15.66
C LYS A 394 21.64 13.77 -15.85
N VAL A 395 20.81 14.79 -15.84
CA VAL A 395 19.37 14.71 -16.01
C VAL A 395 19.00 15.33 -17.36
N PRO A 396 18.41 14.56 -18.29
CA PRO A 396 17.90 15.10 -19.53
C PRO A 396 16.62 15.90 -19.26
N ARG A 397 16.56 17.15 -19.74
CA ARG A 397 15.48 18.08 -19.39
C ARG A 397 14.31 17.99 -20.35
N ARG A 398 13.14 17.62 -19.83
CA ARG A 398 11.88 17.53 -20.60
C ARG A 398 11.46 18.89 -21.16
N PHE A 399 11.67 19.96 -20.39
CA PHE A 399 11.24 21.32 -20.73
C PHE A 399 12.43 22.27 -20.96
N PRO A 400 12.27 23.29 -21.83
CA PRO A 400 13.26 24.36 -22.02
C PRO A 400 13.44 25.21 -20.76
N LYS A 401 14.52 26.01 -20.73
CA LYS A 401 14.89 26.84 -19.55
C LYS A 401 13.95 28.02 -19.31
N ASP A 402 13.21 28.46 -20.32
CA ASP A 402 12.27 29.59 -20.26
C ASP A 402 10.85 29.18 -19.82
N ASP A 403 10.69 27.94 -19.35
CA ASP A 403 9.43 27.35 -18.91
C ASP A 403 8.33 27.28 -19.98
N GLN A 404 8.65 27.40 -21.27
CA GLN A 404 7.69 27.10 -22.30
C GLN A 404 7.27 25.62 -22.22
N PHE A 405 5.97 25.34 -22.32
CA PHE A 405 5.53 23.96 -22.52
C PHE A 405 5.81 23.56 -23.97
N VAL A 406 6.42 22.39 -24.15
CA VAL A 406 6.73 21.82 -25.47
C VAL A 406 6.27 20.37 -25.49
N GLU A 407 5.95 19.83 -26.66
CA GLU A 407 5.62 18.41 -26.81
C GLU A 407 6.84 17.52 -26.51
N VAL A 408 6.61 16.21 -26.30
CA VAL A 408 7.66 15.26 -25.85
C VAL A 408 8.81 15.20 -26.85
N GLU A 409 8.50 15.21 -28.15
CA GLU A 409 9.43 15.13 -29.27
C GLU A 409 10.33 16.37 -29.38
N GLU A 410 9.86 17.51 -28.87
CA GLU A 410 10.60 18.77 -28.87
C GLU A 410 11.46 18.95 -27.61
N GLY A 411 11.20 18.15 -26.57
CA GLY A 411 11.91 18.16 -25.30
C GLY A 411 13.33 17.60 -25.38
N TYR A 412 13.96 17.42 -24.21
CA TYR A 412 15.24 16.73 -24.04
C TYR A 412 16.43 17.33 -24.82
N ARG A 413 16.38 18.65 -25.12
CA ARG A 413 17.40 19.38 -25.89
C ARG A 413 18.72 19.62 -25.15
N TYR A 414 18.71 19.52 -23.83
CA TYR A 414 19.89 19.73 -22.99
C TYR A 414 19.79 18.86 -21.74
N SER A 415 20.90 18.78 -20.99
CA SER A 415 20.96 18.11 -19.70
C SER A 415 21.62 19.01 -18.68
N VAL A 416 21.24 18.83 -17.42
CA VAL A 416 21.82 19.50 -16.25
C VAL A 416 22.19 18.46 -15.21
N THR A 417 23.09 18.76 -14.29
CA THR A 417 23.30 17.89 -13.13
C THR A 417 22.22 18.10 -12.07
N ILE A 418 22.05 17.13 -11.16
CA ILE A 418 21.18 17.33 -9.98
C ILE A 418 21.64 18.54 -9.17
N ALA A 419 22.95 18.79 -9.02
CA ALA A 419 23.45 19.98 -8.33
C ALA A 419 23.03 21.29 -9.03
N GLU A 420 23.09 21.35 -10.35
CA GLU A 420 22.60 22.51 -11.13
C GLU A 420 21.08 22.70 -10.96
N LEU A 421 20.33 21.61 -10.87
CA LEU A 421 18.88 21.64 -10.65
C LEU A 421 18.52 22.12 -9.24
N VAL A 422 19.23 21.66 -8.21
CA VAL A 422 19.08 22.17 -6.84
C VAL A 422 19.33 23.69 -6.82
N GLN A 423 20.37 24.16 -7.51
CA GLN A 423 20.62 25.59 -7.66
C GLN A 423 19.45 26.29 -8.38
N GLU A 424 18.95 25.74 -9.49
CA GLU A 424 17.84 26.31 -10.25
C GLU A 424 16.58 26.47 -9.38
N ILE A 425 16.20 25.45 -8.61
CA ILE A 425 15.05 25.53 -7.69
C ILE A 425 15.25 26.69 -6.71
N MET A 426 16.40 26.73 -6.02
CA MET A 426 16.68 27.75 -5.02
C MET A 426 16.66 29.17 -5.63
N GLU A 427 17.26 29.35 -6.80
CA GLU A 427 17.26 30.61 -7.53
C GLU A 427 15.86 31.08 -7.92
N ARG A 428 15.04 30.16 -8.45
CA ARG A 428 13.67 30.46 -8.88
C ARG A 428 12.81 30.92 -7.72
N HIS A 429 12.85 30.19 -6.60
CA HIS A 429 12.09 30.57 -5.41
C HIS A 429 12.57 31.90 -4.82
N ALA A 430 13.88 32.16 -4.77
CA ALA A 430 14.40 33.42 -4.24
C ALA A 430 14.02 34.65 -5.09
N ARG A 431 13.86 34.46 -6.40
CA ARG A 431 13.49 35.52 -7.36
C ARG A 431 11.99 35.76 -7.47
N GLY A 432 11.17 34.91 -6.85
CA GLY A 432 9.72 34.93 -7.03
C GLY A 432 9.30 34.06 -8.23
N ILE A 433 8.23 33.29 -8.04
CA ILE A 433 7.61 32.44 -9.06
C ILE A 433 6.19 32.95 -9.29
N HIS A 434 5.90 33.32 -10.55
CA HIS A 434 4.58 33.80 -10.97
C HIS A 434 4.25 33.18 -12.32
N PHE A 435 3.26 32.31 -12.36
CA PHE A 435 2.79 31.75 -13.61
C PHE A 435 1.31 31.36 -13.52
N ARG A 436 0.72 31.18 -14.69
CA ARG A 436 -0.60 30.54 -14.85
C ARG A 436 -0.40 29.12 -15.34
N GLU A 437 -1.09 28.15 -14.75
CA GLU A 437 -1.00 26.74 -15.16
C GLU A 437 -1.19 26.60 -16.68
N HIS A 438 -0.34 25.77 -17.30
CA HIS A 438 -0.45 25.52 -18.73
C HIS A 438 -1.75 24.80 -19.04
N ASN A 439 -2.48 25.25 -20.07
CA ASN A 439 -3.82 24.79 -20.42
C ASN A 439 -4.88 25.02 -19.33
N ALA A 440 -4.71 26.06 -18.50
CA ALA A 440 -5.69 26.49 -17.50
C ALA A 440 -7.11 26.54 -18.06
N GLY A 441 -8.03 25.90 -17.35
CA GLY A 441 -9.43 25.75 -17.71
C GLY A 441 -9.99 24.36 -17.43
N PRO A 442 -11.26 24.11 -17.80
CA PRO A 442 -11.99 22.89 -17.43
C PRO A 442 -11.37 21.58 -17.94
N SER A 443 -10.46 21.63 -18.92
CA SER A 443 -9.77 20.47 -19.47
C SER A 443 -8.74 19.87 -18.52
N ILE A 444 -8.09 20.68 -17.69
CA ILE A 444 -7.10 20.20 -16.71
C ILE A 444 -7.66 20.17 -15.29
N ASP A 445 -8.67 20.99 -15.00
CA ASP A 445 -9.40 20.99 -13.73
C ASP A 445 -10.80 21.58 -13.93
N SER A 446 -11.82 20.72 -13.87
CA SER A 446 -13.22 21.13 -14.06
C SER A 446 -13.90 21.64 -12.80
N GLN A 447 -13.19 21.62 -11.67
CA GLN A 447 -13.70 22.05 -10.37
C GLN A 447 -13.16 23.42 -9.95
N MET A 448 -11.89 23.69 -10.25
CA MET A 448 -11.19 24.94 -9.91
C MET A 448 -11.77 26.18 -10.60
N THR A 449 -11.69 27.34 -9.93
CA THR A 449 -12.04 28.65 -10.52
C THR A 449 -10.91 29.18 -11.42
N ASP A 450 -11.18 30.24 -12.18
CA ASP A 450 -10.18 30.82 -13.09
C ASP A 450 -8.93 31.33 -12.35
N GLU A 451 -9.13 31.89 -11.15
CA GLU A 451 -8.09 32.44 -10.29
C GLU A 451 -7.23 31.34 -9.65
N GLY A 452 -7.78 30.14 -9.45
CA GLY A 452 -7.08 29.01 -8.85
C GLY A 452 -5.88 28.52 -9.68
N PHE A 453 -5.92 28.75 -11.00
CA PHE A 453 -4.82 28.40 -11.91
C PHE A 453 -3.61 29.32 -11.83
N ASN A 454 -3.69 30.43 -11.10
CA ASN A 454 -2.57 31.35 -10.91
C ASN A 454 -1.76 30.90 -9.69
N ILE A 455 -0.46 30.70 -9.89
CA ILE A 455 0.47 30.24 -8.86
C ILE A 455 1.52 31.33 -8.63
N ASP A 456 1.54 31.80 -7.38
CA ASP A 456 2.47 32.81 -6.89
C ASP A 456 3.24 32.25 -5.69
N ILE A 457 4.56 32.43 -5.66
CA ILE A 457 5.43 32.07 -4.54
C ILE A 457 6.53 33.11 -4.41
N GLU A 458 6.67 33.68 -3.22
CA GLU A 458 7.60 34.75 -2.91
C GLU A 458 8.34 34.49 -1.60
N VAL A 459 9.56 35.02 -1.47
CA VAL A 459 10.27 35.01 -0.18
C VAL A 459 9.92 36.27 0.60
N ASP A 460 9.44 36.10 1.84
CA ASP A 460 9.40 37.21 2.78
C ASP A 460 10.80 37.44 3.37
N TRP A 461 11.58 38.34 2.76
CA TRP A 461 12.95 38.63 3.19
C TRP A 461 13.09 39.24 4.60
N ASN A 462 12.00 39.51 5.32
CA ASN A 462 12.06 39.86 6.75
C ASN A 462 12.19 38.62 7.65
N SER A 463 11.68 37.47 7.20
CA SER A 463 11.61 36.23 7.99
C SER A 463 12.33 35.06 7.33
N GLY A 464 12.49 35.09 6.00
CA GLY A 464 13.08 34.05 5.17
C GLY A 464 12.09 32.98 4.72
N VAL A 465 10.81 33.06 5.10
CA VAL A 465 9.81 32.04 4.75
C VAL A 465 9.30 32.23 3.31
N LEU A 466 8.80 31.15 2.71
CA LEU A 466 8.14 31.19 1.40
C LEU A 466 6.64 31.37 1.57
N VAL A 467 6.12 32.50 1.08
CA VAL A 467 4.71 32.85 1.08
C VAL A 467 4.17 32.61 -0.32
N GLY A 468 3.10 31.82 -0.47
CA GLY A 468 2.55 31.58 -1.80
C GLY A 468 1.20 30.87 -1.81
N GLY A 469 0.65 30.70 -3.01
CA GLY A 469 -0.71 30.22 -3.23
C GLY A 469 -1.76 31.32 -3.09
N ASN A 470 -3.02 30.92 -3.17
CA ASN A 470 -4.17 31.81 -2.98
C ASN A 470 -5.37 31.01 -2.44
N VAL A 471 -6.44 31.70 -2.06
CA VAL A 471 -7.64 31.08 -1.47
C VAL A 471 -8.42 30.15 -2.40
N TRP A 472 -8.09 30.16 -3.69
CA TRP A 472 -8.72 29.38 -4.76
C TRP A 472 -7.88 28.18 -5.21
N ASN A 473 -6.72 27.94 -4.60
CA ASN A 473 -5.83 26.84 -4.97
C ASN A 473 -5.43 25.93 -3.80
N CYS A 474 -4.86 24.79 -4.17
CA CYS A 474 -4.56 23.65 -3.31
C CYS A 474 -3.07 23.27 -3.41
N GLY A 475 -2.18 24.22 -3.13
CA GLY A 475 -0.73 24.01 -3.33
C GLY A 475 -0.01 23.09 -2.33
N THR A 476 -0.71 22.47 -1.38
CA THR A 476 -0.13 21.60 -0.34
C THR A 476 -0.87 20.29 -0.30
N TRP A 477 -0.34 19.26 0.37
CA TRP A 477 -0.95 17.94 0.51
C TRP A 477 -2.39 17.92 1.02
N MET A 478 -2.81 18.98 1.72
CA MET A 478 -4.22 19.19 2.06
C MET A 478 -4.97 19.80 0.87
N ASP A 479 -5.14 19.05 -0.22
CA ASP A 479 -5.47 19.57 -1.57
C ASP A 479 -6.89 19.33 -2.09
N LYS A 480 -7.85 18.93 -1.25
CA LYS A 480 -9.23 18.73 -1.73
C LYS A 480 -9.87 20.02 -2.27
N MET A 481 -10.08 20.07 -3.58
CA MET A 481 -10.91 21.08 -4.25
C MET A 481 -12.39 20.73 -4.10
N GLY A 482 -13.22 21.69 -3.67
CA GLY A 482 -14.66 21.48 -3.57
C GLY A 482 -15.30 21.28 -4.96
N GLU A 483 -16.27 20.37 -5.06
CA GLU A 483 -16.83 19.92 -6.34
C GLU A 483 -18.37 19.86 -6.36
N SER A 484 -19.06 20.26 -5.29
CA SER A 484 -20.54 20.21 -5.20
C SER A 484 -21.17 21.55 -5.59
N PRO A 485 -21.84 21.65 -6.76
CA PRO A 485 -22.69 22.79 -7.08
C PRO A 485 -23.87 22.90 -6.10
N LYS A 486 -24.41 21.76 -5.67
CA LYS A 486 -25.60 21.67 -4.81
C LYS A 486 -25.35 22.30 -3.44
N ALA A 487 -24.19 22.05 -2.84
CA ALA A 487 -23.79 22.66 -1.58
C ALA A 487 -23.16 24.06 -1.77
N GLY A 488 -23.02 24.54 -3.01
CA GLY A 488 -22.35 25.81 -3.32
C GLY A 488 -20.86 25.81 -3.03
N ASN A 489 -20.19 24.65 -2.95
CA ASN A 489 -18.77 24.54 -2.60
C ASN A 489 -17.86 24.27 -3.80
N LYS A 490 -18.41 24.12 -5.01
CA LYS A 490 -17.62 23.91 -6.24
C LYS A 490 -16.63 25.07 -6.46
N GLY A 491 -15.35 24.73 -6.64
CA GLY A 491 -14.28 25.71 -6.81
C GLY A 491 -13.78 26.36 -5.52
N HIS A 492 -14.30 25.96 -4.36
CA HIS A 492 -13.82 26.40 -3.06
C HIS A 492 -12.99 25.30 -2.40
N PRO A 493 -11.65 25.46 -2.34
CA PRO A 493 -10.77 24.54 -1.61
C PRO A 493 -11.27 24.24 -0.19
N GLY A 494 -11.17 22.98 0.24
CA GLY A 494 -11.44 22.57 1.62
C GLY A 494 -10.48 23.20 2.62
N THR A 495 -9.23 23.28 2.21
CA THR A 495 -8.06 23.70 3.01
C THR A 495 -7.07 24.47 2.15
N PRO A 496 -7.41 25.69 1.67
CA PRO A 496 -6.41 26.54 1.05
C PRO A 496 -5.38 26.89 2.12
N ARG A 497 -4.13 26.47 1.90
CA ARG A 497 -2.99 26.76 2.79
C ARG A 497 -2.07 27.77 2.14
N ASP A 498 -2.67 28.83 1.63
CA ASP A 498 -1.97 29.99 1.09
C ASP A 498 -1.22 30.74 2.19
N GLY A 499 -0.10 31.37 1.84
CA GLY A 499 0.86 31.89 2.80
C GLY A 499 2.06 30.97 2.92
N ALA A 500 2.62 30.86 4.12
CA ALA A 500 3.79 30.03 4.44
C ALA A 500 3.42 28.82 5.30
N PRO A 501 3.12 27.66 4.68
CA PRO A 501 2.98 26.38 5.36
C PRO A 501 4.23 26.01 6.17
N VAL A 502 4.02 25.53 7.39
CA VAL A 502 5.10 25.19 8.32
C VAL A 502 6.04 24.10 7.78
N GLU A 503 5.51 23.08 7.09
CA GLU A 503 6.31 21.99 6.54
C GLU A 503 7.21 22.46 5.39
N ILE A 504 6.75 23.37 4.53
CA ILE A 504 7.56 23.96 3.45
C ILE A 504 8.73 24.72 4.06
N THR A 505 8.48 25.48 5.14
CA THR A 505 9.54 26.23 5.84
C THR A 505 10.57 25.30 6.46
N GLY A 506 10.14 24.20 7.10
CA GLY A 506 11.04 23.20 7.65
C GLY A 506 11.89 22.50 6.59
N LEU A 507 11.29 22.11 5.46
CA LEU A 507 11.99 21.48 4.35
C LEU A 507 12.97 22.44 3.64
N LEU A 508 12.58 23.71 3.48
CA LEU A 508 13.47 24.77 3.02
C LEU A 508 14.68 24.93 3.96
N LYS A 509 14.45 24.99 5.27
CA LYS A 509 15.54 25.08 6.25
C LYS A 509 16.47 23.87 6.16
N SER A 510 15.93 22.66 6.08
CA SER A 510 16.71 21.43 5.92
C SER A 510 17.59 21.49 4.67
N THR A 511 17.01 21.96 3.56
CA THR A 511 17.72 22.18 2.28
C THR A 511 18.84 23.20 2.41
N LEU A 512 18.57 24.36 3.00
CA LEU A 512 19.57 25.41 3.21
C LEU A 512 20.73 24.95 4.10
N ARG A 513 20.43 24.22 5.18
CA ARG A 513 21.45 23.59 6.03
C ARG A 513 22.31 22.64 5.21
N TRP A 514 21.69 21.74 4.46
CA TRP A 514 22.41 20.77 3.63
C TRP A 514 23.28 21.44 2.55
N ILE A 515 22.77 22.45 1.85
CA ILE A 515 23.57 23.21 0.86
C ILE A 515 24.79 23.85 1.54
N ASN A 516 24.62 24.48 2.70
CA ASN A 516 25.75 25.06 3.43
C ASN A 516 26.80 23.99 3.83
N GLU A 517 26.37 22.79 4.23
CA GLU A 517 27.27 21.66 4.47
C GLU A 517 28.01 21.22 3.21
N LEU A 518 27.33 21.12 2.07
CA LEU A 518 27.96 20.75 0.80
C LEU A 518 28.95 21.81 0.32
N VAL A 519 28.64 23.10 0.47
CA VAL A 519 29.56 24.21 0.18
C VAL A 519 30.80 24.11 1.05
N ALA A 520 30.65 23.86 2.36
CA ALA A 520 31.78 23.69 3.27
C ALA A 520 32.67 22.49 2.87
N ARG A 521 32.07 21.42 2.33
CA ARG A 521 32.78 20.25 1.79
C ARG A 521 33.29 20.42 0.36
N LYS A 522 33.01 21.55 -0.30
CA LYS A 522 33.33 21.81 -1.71
C LYS A 522 32.65 20.84 -2.71
N GLU A 523 31.51 20.29 -2.31
CA GLU A 523 30.68 19.39 -3.15
C GLU A 523 29.59 20.17 -3.90
N PHE A 524 29.34 21.43 -3.52
CA PHE A 524 28.41 22.35 -4.18
C PHE A 524 29.10 23.71 -4.39
N LYS A 525 29.09 24.22 -5.62
CA LYS A 525 29.92 25.39 -5.99
C LYS A 525 29.27 26.74 -5.69
N TRP A 526 27.95 26.80 -5.59
CA TRP A 526 27.22 28.05 -5.39
C TRP A 526 27.06 28.36 -3.90
N THR A 527 27.42 29.57 -3.49
CA THR A 527 27.34 30.04 -2.09
C THR A 527 26.14 30.93 -1.82
N GLY A 528 25.38 31.28 -2.86
CA GLY A 528 24.24 32.18 -2.80
C GLY A 528 23.55 32.34 -4.14
N ILE A 529 22.67 33.34 -4.19
CA ILE A 529 21.85 33.70 -5.34
C ILE A 529 22.02 35.18 -5.60
N ASP A 530 22.35 35.51 -6.85
CA ASP A 530 22.45 36.88 -7.33
C ASP A 530 21.12 37.37 -7.91
N HIS A 531 21.01 38.70 -8.02
CA HIS A 531 19.89 39.40 -8.66
C HIS A 531 18.55 39.25 -7.93
N ILE A 532 18.57 39.37 -6.60
CA ILE A 532 17.36 39.33 -5.76
C ILE A 532 16.80 40.73 -5.52
N GLY A 533 15.50 40.88 -5.76
CA GLY A 533 14.73 42.10 -5.56
C GLY A 533 15.12 43.26 -6.49
N GLN A 534 14.46 44.40 -6.31
CA GLN A 534 14.70 45.59 -7.14
C GLN A 534 16.10 46.19 -6.98
N GLU A 535 16.73 45.97 -5.82
CA GLU A 535 18.07 46.46 -5.50
C GLU A 535 19.19 45.53 -5.99
N ASN A 536 18.84 44.46 -6.72
CA ASN A 536 19.78 43.55 -7.36
C ASN A 536 20.81 42.95 -6.39
N LYS A 537 20.36 42.54 -5.20
CA LYS A 537 21.22 42.06 -4.11
C LYS A 537 21.63 40.60 -4.31
N THR A 538 22.79 40.24 -3.79
CA THR A 538 23.21 38.85 -3.61
C THR A 538 22.81 38.37 -2.21
N ILE A 539 22.07 37.27 -2.14
CA ILE A 539 21.71 36.60 -0.90
C ILE A 539 22.51 35.30 -0.78
N THR A 540 23.31 35.17 0.28
CA THR A 540 24.03 33.91 0.53
C THR A 540 23.10 32.86 1.13
N TYR A 541 23.36 31.58 0.86
CA TYR A 541 22.62 30.48 1.47
C TYR A 541 22.75 30.46 2.99
N LYS A 542 23.91 30.88 3.50
CA LYS A 542 24.12 31.07 4.92
C LYS A 542 23.21 32.17 5.48
N HIS A 543 23.11 33.32 4.81
CA HIS A 543 22.23 34.40 5.25
C HIS A 543 20.76 33.97 5.30
N TRP A 544 20.27 33.30 4.25
CA TRP A 544 18.89 32.82 4.23
C TRP A 544 18.63 31.76 5.32
N ASN A 545 19.57 30.82 5.51
CA ASN A 545 19.52 29.85 6.60
C ASN A 545 19.42 30.54 7.98
N ASP A 546 20.26 31.53 8.22
CA ASP A 546 20.33 32.26 9.49
C ASP A 546 19.08 33.13 9.72
N LEU A 547 18.50 33.66 8.63
CA LEU A 547 17.27 34.44 8.68
C LEU A 547 16.08 33.58 9.14
N LEU A 548 15.93 32.38 8.59
CA LEU A 548 14.94 31.41 9.06
C LEU A 548 15.20 31.01 10.50
N GLN A 549 16.45 30.68 10.84
CA GLN A 549 16.85 30.28 12.18
C GLN A 549 16.48 31.32 13.24
N LYS A 550 16.70 32.60 12.93
CA LYS A 550 16.41 33.72 13.82
C LYS A 550 14.91 33.97 13.99
N ASN A 551 14.11 33.77 12.94
CA ASN A 551 12.73 34.24 12.90
C ASN A 551 11.68 33.14 13.08
N PHE A 552 12.03 31.86 12.92
CA PHE A 552 11.05 30.78 12.91
C PHE A 552 10.16 30.74 14.15
N GLU A 553 10.75 30.74 15.35
CA GLU A 553 10.00 30.76 16.61
C GLU A 553 9.08 31.99 16.69
N ARG A 554 9.59 33.19 16.37
CA ARG A 554 8.80 34.43 16.35
C ARG A 554 7.58 34.32 15.42
N VAL A 555 7.74 33.67 14.29
CA VAL A 555 6.74 33.57 13.22
C VAL A 555 5.67 32.52 13.53
N TYR A 556 6.09 31.33 13.98
CA TYR A 556 5.21 30.16 14.08
C TYR A 556 4.77 29.83 15.50
N TYR A 557 5.55 30.13 16.54
CA TYR A 557 5.19 29.68 17.89
C TYR A 557 4.11 30.56 18.51
N ILE A 558 3.14 29.91 19.16
CA ILE A 558 2.07 30.56 19.94
C ILE A 558 2.34 30.25 21.41
N PRO A 559 2.81 31.23 22.22
CA PRO A 559 3.22 30.98 23.58
C PRO A 559 2.04 30.63 24.48
N LEU A 560 2.31 29.75 25.46
CA LEU A 560 1.40 29.44 26.55
C LEU A 560 0.91 30.68 27.30
N ASP A 561 1.86 31.55 27.64
CA ASP A 561 1.62 32.76 28.41
C ASP A 561 1.30 33.92 27.47
N ALA A 562 0.04 34.38 27.52
CA ALA A 562 -0.45 35.48 26.72
C ALA A 562 0.31 36.80 26.95
N SER A 563 0.96 36.97 28.11
CA SER A 563 1.78 38.16 28.34
C SER A 563 3.01 38.24 27.44
N LYS A 564 3.37 37.14 26.77
CA LYS A 564 4.50 37.05 25.84
C LYS A 564 4.11 37.29 24.39
N ASP A 565 2.83 37.48 24.09
CA ASP A 565 2.33 37.58 22.70
C ASP A 565 3.04 38.67 21.89
N SER A 566 3.47 39.77 22.53
CA SER A 566 4.20 40.86 21.87
C SER A 566 5.57 40.47 21.29
N ASN A 567 6.10 39.30 21.68
CA ASN A 567 7.38 38.79 21.18
C ASN A 567 7.22 37.94 19.92
N TYR A 568 5.99 37.64 19.50
CA TYR A 568 5.63 36.75 18.41
C TYR A 568 4.70 37.45 17.42
N ASP A 569 4.66 36.99 16.18
CA ASP A 569 3.82 37.57 15.15
C ASP A 569 2.38 37.05 15.26
N LEU A 570 1.62 37.54 16.24
CA LEU A 570 0.31 37.00 16.61
C LEU A 570 -0.83 38.01 16.47
N ILE A 571 -1.98 37.50 16.05
CA ILE A 571 -3.28 38.17 16.13
C ILE A 571 -4.01 37.57 17.34
N THR A 572 -3.70 38.10 18.53
CA THR A 572 -4.13 37.56 19.84
C THR A 572 -5.63 37.24 19.93
N LYS A 573 -6.49 38.01 19.25
CA LYS A 573 -7.95 37.87 19.29
C LYS A 573 -8.49 36.60 18.64
N ILE A 574 -7.70 35.92 17.80
CA ILE A 574 -8.13 34.73 17.04
C ILE A 574 -7.31 33.48 17.37
N VAL A 575 -6.53 33.53 18.46
CA VAL A 575 -5.79 32.37 18.97
C VAL A 575 -6.77 31.39 19.62
N ASN A 576 -6.92 30.20 19.03
CA ASN A 576 -7.76 29.13 19.58
C ASN A 576 -7.04 28.35 20.69
N ARG A 577 -5.82 27.88 20.41
CA ARG A 577 -4.99 27.07 21.32
C ARG A 577 -3.60 27.68 21.44
N ARG A 578 -2.99 27.53 22.62
CA ARG A 578 -1.63 28.01 22.95
C ARG A 578 -0.69 26.84 23.21
N GLY A 579 0.61 27.09 23.20
CA GLY A 579 1.65 26.05 23.30
C GLY A 579 1.74 25.20 22.03
N ILE A 580 1.45 25.82 20.87
CA ILE A 580 1.45 25.15 19.55
C ILE A 580 2.27 25.97 18.56
N TYR A 581 2.54 25.35 17.40
CA TYR A 581 3.06 26.05 16.23
C TYR A 581 1.93 26.24 15.23
N LYS A 582 1.84 27.45 14.67
CA LYS A 582 0.91 27.79 13.59
C LYS A 582 1.05 26.80 12.44
N ASP A 583 -0.07 26.48 11.81
CA ASP A 583 -0.07 25.63 10.62
C ASP A 583 0.46 26.38 9.39
N VAL A 584 0.12 27.67 9.30
CA VAL A 584 0.47 28.58 8.21
C VAL A 584 0.78 29.96 8.77
N TYR A 585 1.65 30.73 8.13
CA TYR A 585 1.89 32.14 8.43
C TYR A 585 1.54 33.03 7.22
N LYS A 586 0.95 34.21 7.47
CA LYS A 586 0.47 35.14 6.43
C LYS A 586 -0.57 34.50 5.49
N ALA A 587 -1.50 33.74 6.06
CA ALA A 587 -2.63 33.22 5.30
C ALA A 587 -3.65 34.33 5.01
N THR A 588 -4.29 34.31 3.84
CA THR A 588 -5.33 35.31 3.50
C THR A 588 -6.47 35.29 4.53
N HIS A 589 -6.86 34.10 4.97
CA HIS A 589 -7.81 33.92 6.06
C HIS A 589 -7.08 33.71 7.38
N ALA A 590 -6.83 34.79 8.11
CA ALA A 590 -5.97 34.80 9.30
C ALA A 590 -6.26 33.71 10.36
N TYR A 591 -7.51 33.23 10.50
CA TYR A 591 -7.84 32.18 11.47
C TYR A 591 -7.19 30.82 11.13
N THR A 592 -6.91 30.55 9.85
CA THR A 592 -6.30 29.29 9.41
C THR A 592 -4.86 29.16 9.90
N GLU A 593 -4.19 30.28 10.18
CA GLU A 593 -2.86 30.28 10.80
C GLU A 593 -2.85 29.60 12.18
N TYR A 594 -3.92 29.77 12.95
CA TYR A 594 -4.01 29.36 14.37
C TYR A 594 -4.69 27.99 14.56
N GLN A 595 -4.89 27.23 13.48
CA GLN A 595 -5.44 25.88 13.55
C GLN A 595 -4.38 24.90 14.03
N PHE A 596 -4.73 24.04 14.99
CA PHE A 596 -3.83 23.00 15.45
C PHE A 596 -3.95 21.77 14.53
N ARG A 597 -2.86 21.50 13.80
CA ARG A 597 -2.77 20.49 12.73
C ARG A 597 -1.48 19.68 12.84
N PRO A 598 -1.39 18.49 12.20
CA PRO A 598 -0.20 17.64 12.33
C PRO A 598 1.01 18.11 11.51
N ASN A 599 0.88 19.13 10.66
CA ASN A 599 1.90 19.52 9.67
C ASN A 599 3.23 19.99 10.27
N PHE A 600 3.22 20.62 11.46
CA PHE A 600 4.43 21.06 12.14
C PHE A 600 5.40 19.91 12.45
N ALA A 601 4.88 18.67 12.56
CA ALA A 601 5.69 17.49 12.81
C ALA A 601 6.69 17.23 11.69
N VAL A 602 6.34 17.55 10.44
CA VAL A 602 7.26 17.44 9.30
C VAL A 602 8.45 18.37 9.51
N ALA A 603 8.19 19.65 9.84
CA ALA A 603 9.23 20.63 10.08
C ALA A 603 10.12 20.25 11.26
N MET A 604 9.54 19.77 12.36
CA MET A 604 10.29 19.28 13.53
C MET A 604 11.20 18.09 13.19
N ALA A 605 10.73 17.16 12.36
CA ALA A 605 11.51 15.99 11.98
C ALA A 605 12.66 16.33 11.02
N VAL A 606 12.46 17.27 10.08
CA VAL A 606 13.49 17.58 9.07
C VAL A 606 14.45 18.70 9.48
N ALA A 607 14.00 19.64 10.32
CA ALA A 607 14.77 20.82 10.73
C ALA A 607 14.56 21.12 12.23
N PRO A 608 14.90 20.18 13.13
CA PRO A 608 14.67 20.35 14.56
C PRO A 608 15.41 21.54 15.16
N GLU A 609 16.48 22.03 14.53
CA GLU A 609 17.22 23.20 14.98
C GLU A 609 16.40 24.49 15.01
N LEU A 610 15.26 24.54 14.29
CA LEU A 610 14.38 25.70 14.28
C LEU A 610 13.62 25.92 15.59
N PHE A 611 13.52 24.88 16.41
CA PHE A 611 12.58 24.83 17.51
C PHE A 611 13.28 25.03 18.85
N ASP A 612 12.66 25.82 19.73
CA ASP A 612 12.98 25.75 21.14
C ASP A 612 12.59 24.37 21.69
N LYS A 613 13.50 23.75 22.44
CA LYS A 613 13.36 22.36 22.87
C LYS A 613 12.14 22.14 23.78
N GLU A 614 11.85 23.08 24.67
CA GLU A 614 10.73 22.93 25.61
C GLU A 614 9.40 23.29 24.94
N HIS A 615 9.37 24.31 24.08
CA HIS A 615 8.21 24.60 23.23
C HIS A 615 7.85 23.40 22.34
N ALA A 616 8.83 22.76 21.69
CA ALA A 616 8.61 21.59 20.85
C ALA A 616 8.05 20.40 21.64
N LYS A 617 8.65 20.07 22.78
CA LYS A 617 8.17 18.99 23.66
C LYS A 617 6.72 19.21 24.09
N GLU A 618 6.38 20.44 24.45
CA GLU A 618 5.03 20.80 24.84
C GLU A 618 4.03 20.62 23.69
N ALA A 619 4.33 21.18 22.51
CA ALA A 619 3.47 21.06 21.34
C ALA A 619 3.28 19.59 20.93
N ILE A 620 4.34 18.77 20.98
CA ILE A 620 4.28 17.33 20.69
C ILE A 620 3.41 16.59 21.71
N ARG A 621 3.56 16.86 23.02
CA ARG A 621 2.73 16.24 24.05
C ARG A 621 1.26 16.63 23.90
N LEU A 622 0.99 17.87 23.51
CA LEU A 622 -0.37 18.33 23.22
C LEU A 622 -0.94 17.63 21.98
N ALA A 623 -0.15 17.50 20.91
CA ALA A 623 -0.55 16.78 19.70
C ALA A 623 -0.79 15.29 19.95
N LYS A 624 0.01 14.64 20.81
CA LYS A 624 -0.24 13.25 21.27
C LYS A 624 -1.65 13.10 21.85
N ASN A 625 -2.09 14.08 22.64
CA ASN A 625 -3.36 14.00 23.35
C ASN A 625 -4.57 14.45 22.50
N VAL A 626 -4.36 15.34 21.53
CA VAL A 626 -5.44 15.97 20.75
C VAL A 626 -5.54 15.41 19.33
N LEU A 627 -4.40 15.24 18.64
CA LEU A 627 -4.34 14.94 17.22
C LEU A 627 -4.08 13.46 16.93
N VAL A 628 -3.38 12.71 17.79
CA VAL A 628 -3.15 11.28 17.55
C VAL A 628 -4.45 10.48 17.73
N GLY A 629 -4.89 9.82 16.66
CA GLY A 629 -5.94 8.82 16.64
C GLY A 629 -5.37 7.40 16.77
N PRO A 630 -6.19 6.34 16.62
CA PRO A 630 -5.74 4.96 16.76
C PRO A 630 -4.73 4.52 15.70
N LEU A 631 -4.88 5.00 14.46
CA LEU A 631 -3.97 4.73 13.35
C LEU A 631 -3.38 6.02 12.76
N GLY A 632 -4.21 7.02 12.50
CA GLY A 632 -3.75 8.27 11.91
C GLY A 632 -3.62 9.42 12.90
N MET A 633 -3.20 10.57 12.38
CA MET A 633 -3.35 11.86 13.04
C MET A 633 -4.55 12.60 12.44
N ARG A 634 -5.43 13.09 13.32
CA ARG A 634 -6.51 14.01 12.95
C ARG A 634 -5.91 15.22 12.24
N THR A 635 -6.44 15.51 11.06
CA THR A 635 -5.97 16.62 10.22
C THR A 635 -6.31 18.00 10.76
N LEU A 636 -7.22 18.08 11.73
CA LEU A 636 -7.62 19.29 12.43
C LEU A 636 -8.01 18.96 13.88
N ASP A 637 -7.77 19.92 14.79
CA ASP A 637 -8.22 19.86 16.18
C ASP A 637 -9.74 19.60 16.30
N PRO A 638 -10.17 18.58 17.07
CA PRO A 638 -11.58 18.34 17.35
C PRO A 638 -12.36 19.52 17.96
N ALA A 639 -11.66 20.47 18.60
CA ALA A 639 -12.27 21.68 19.16
C ALA A 639 -12.52 22.78 18.12
N ASP A 640 -12.00 22.65 16.90
CA ASP A 640 -12.22 23.61 15.83
C ASP A 640 -13.62 23.49 15.22
N GLN A 641 -14.26 24.61 14.90
CA GLN A 641 -15.61 24.64 14.32
C GLN A 641 -15.68 23.98 12.93
N GLN A 642 -14.55 23.89 12.22
CA GLN A 642 -14.45 23.24 10.92
C GLN A 642 -14.22 21.72 11.01
N TYR A 643 -14.09 21.16 12.21
CA TYR A 643 -13.83 19.73 12.39
C TYR A 643 -15.00 18.84 11.93
N ARG A 644 -14.79 18.08 10.86
CA ARG A 644 -15.73 17.12 10.24
C ARG A 644 -15.00 15.82 9.91
N PRO A 645 -14.95 14.84 10.83
CA PRO A 645 -14.00 13.72 10.74
C PRO A 645 -14.47 12.49 9.97
N TYR A 646 -15.58 12.59 9.25
CA TYR A 646 -16.12 11.51 8.42
C TYR A 646 -16.05 11.91 6.96
N TYR A 647 -15.04 11.41 6.25
CA TYR A 647 -14.92 11.59 4.81
C TYR A 647 -15.86 10.64 4.07
N ASN A 648 -16.71 11.23 3.25
CA ASN A 648 -17.54 10.53 2.27
C ASN A 648 -17.45 11.30 0.95
N ASN A 649 -16.69 10.77 -0.01
CA ASN A 649 -16.45 11.46 -1.27
C ASN A 649 -17.71 11.51 -2.16
N SER A 650 -18.60 10.53 -1.99
CA SER A 650 -19.83 10.41 -2.78
C SER A 650 -20.99 11.29 -2.28
N GLU A 651 -20.85 11.89 -1.09
CA GLU A 651 -21.92 12.64 -0.42
C GLU A 651 -22.50 13.75 -1.31
N ASP A 652 -23.79 13.66 -1.64
CA ASP A 652 -24.51 14.64 -2.45
C ASP A 652 -25.51 15.45 -1.60
N SER A 653 -25.02 16.03 -0.50
CA SER A 653 -25.80 16.87 0.42
C SER A 653 -25.72 18.36 0.06
N GLU A 654 -26.42 19.19 0.83
CA GLU A 654 -26.32 20.66 0.78
C GLU A 654 -25.31 21.21 1.81
N ASP A 655 -24.62 20.35 2.56
CA ASP A 655 -23.63 20.78 3.55
C ASP A 655 -22.34 21.22 2.84
N PHE A 656 -22.07 22.53 2.87
CA PHE A 656 -20.87 23.11 2.27
C PHE A 656 -19.57 22.44 2.73
N GLN A 657 -19.49 21.97 3.97
CA GLN A 657 -18.25 21.43 4.56
C GLN A 657 -17.99 19.98 4.18
N THR A 658 -19.02 19.15 3.99
CA THR A 658 -18.88 17.70 3.80
C THR A 658 -19.25 17.23 2.41
N ALA A 659 -20.15 17.92 1.71
CA ALA A 659 -20.61 17.51 0.39
C ALA A 659 -19.43 17.30 -0.57
N LYS A 660 -19.45 16.15 -1.23
CA LYS A 660 -18.40 15.64 -2.12
C LYS A 660 -17.02 15.58 -1.47
N GLY A 661 -16.99 15.28 -0.18
CA GLY A 661 -15.78 15.02 0.56
C GLY A 661 -14.89 16.24 0.79
N ARG A 662 -15.40 17.47 0.74
CA ARG A 662 -14.60 18.70 0.96
C ARG A 662 -13.86 18.70 2.31
N ASN A 663 -14.32 17.90 3.27
CA ASN A 663 -13.70 17.69 4.58
C ASN A 663 -12.52 16.70 4.61
N TYR A 664 -11.97 16.27 3.47
CA TYR A 664 -10.87 15.30 3.37
C TYR A 664 -9.68 15.56 4.31
N HIS A 665 -9.39 16.83 4.58
CA HIS A 665 -8.33 17.29 5.49
C HIS A 665 -8.86 18.16 6.64
N GLN A 666 -10.11 17.96 7.07
CA GLN A 666 -10.74 18.75 8.14
C GLN A 666 -11.17 17.89 9.33
N GLY A 667 -10.42 16.84 9.64
CA GLY A 667 -10.72 15.94 10.75
C GLY A 667 -10.40 14.46 10.52
N PRO A 668 -10.51 13.91 9.29
CA PRO A 668 -10.06 12.55 9.02
C PRO A 668 -8.63 12.32 9.49
N GLU A 669 -8.35 11.08 9.88
CA GLU A 669 -7.12 10.66 10.54
C GLU A 669 -6.16 10.06 9.52
N TRP A 670 -5.16 10.83 9.13
CA TRP A 670 -4.18 10.44 8.10
C TRP A 670 -2.97 9.76 8.70
N LEU A 671 -2.46 8.70 8.07
CA LEU A 671 -1.42 7.87 8.67
C LEU A 671 0.00 8.42 8.46
N TRP A 672 0.32 8.96 7.28
CA TRP A 672 1.67 9.42 6.98
C TRP A 672 2.22 10.52 7.92
N PRO A 673 1.42 11.49 8.43
CA PRO A 673 1.93 12.48 9.37
C PRO A 673 2.34 11.85 10.71
N LEU A 674 1.78 10.69 11.07
CA LEU A 674 2.13 9.99 12.30
C LEU A 674 3.61 9.59 12.32
N GLY A 675 4.16 9.13 11.19
CA GLY A 675 5.58 8.78 11.11
C GLY A 675 6.47 9.98 11.40
N TYR A 676 6.21 11.13 10.77
CA TYR A 676 6.93 12.38 11.09
C TYR A 676 6.74 12.83 12.53
N PHE A 677 5.53 12.72 13.08
CA PHE A 677 5.24 13.05 14.48
C PHE A 677 6.04 12.17 15.45
N LEU A 678 6.09 10.86 15.23
CA LEU A 678 6.83 9.95 16.11
C LEU A 678 8.34 10.16 16.00
N ARG A 679 8.85 10.48 14.80
CA ARG A 679 10.26 10.86 14.60
C ARG A 679 10.60 12.14 15.37
N ALA A 680 9.78 13.19 15.22
CA ALA A 680 9.94 14.42 16.00
C ALA A 680 9.85 14.17 17.51
N ALA A 681 8.88 13.37 17.96
CA ALA A 681 8.68 13.06 19.36
C ALA A 681 9.87 12.29 19.97
N THR A 682 10.53 11.45 19.16
CA THR A 682 11.77 10.74 19.53
C THR A 682 12.93 11.72 19.64
N TYR A 683 13.14 12.56 18.61
CA TYR A 683 14.23 13.54 18.60
C TYR A 683 14.20 14.49 19.79
N PHE A 684 13.01 15.03 20.12
CA PHE A 684 12.85 15.99 21.22
C PHE A 684 12.73 15.32 22.60
N ASP A 685 12.74 13.99 22.69
CA ASP A 685 12.48 13.25 23.93
C ASP A 685 11.16 13.72 24.60
N ALA A 686 10.12 13.85 23.77
CA ALA A 686 8.83 14.40 24.18
C ALA A 686 7.90 13.31 24.74
N ILE A 687 8.05 12.08 24.25
CA ILE A 687 7.25 10.90 24.62
C ILE A 687 8.18 9.69 24.81
N SER A 688 7.76 8.74 25.66
CA SER A 688 8.58 7.56 25.94
C SER A 688 8.57 6.54 24.79
N GLN A 689 9.61 5.70 24.69
CA GLN A 689 9.60 4.56 23.75
C GLN A 689 8.43 3.60 23.99
N GLN A 690 7.96 3.47 25.24
CA GLN A 690 6.77 2.68 25.58
C GLN A 690 5.49 3.27 24.97
N ASP A 691 5.38 4.60 24.91
CA ASP A 691 4.27 5.26 24.23
C ASP A 691 4.31 5.02 22.72
N ILE A 692 5.48 5.13 22.10
CA ILE A 692 5.68 4.85 20.68
C ILE A 692 5.25 3.41 20.37
N ALA A 693 5.72 2.43 21.17
CA ALA A 693 5.32 1.03 21.02
C ALA A 693 3.80 0.82 21.18
N ARG A 694 3.17 1.54 22.12
CA ARG A 694 1.71 1.48 22.33
C ARG A 694 0.93 2.03 21.13
N ILE A 695 1.38 3.13 20.54
CA ILE A 695 0.78 3.72 19.33
C ILE A 695 0.93 2.77 18.14
N MET A 696 2.12 2.21 17.93
CA MET A 696 2.39 1.29 16.81
C MET A 696 1.68 -0.06 16.93
N ARG A 697 1.19 -0.44 18.12
CA ARG A 697 0.48 -1.72 18.32
C ARG A 697 -0.75 -1.85 17.42
N GLN A 698 -1.51 -0.77 17.22
CA GLN A 698 -2.68 -0.81 16.34
C GLN A 698 -2.28 -0.98 14.86
N HIS A 699 -1.17 -0.40 14.45
CA HIS A 699 -0.62 -0.55 13.09
C HIS A 699 -0.19 -1.98 12.82
N ARG A 700 0.52 -2.60 13.78
CA ARG A 700 0.91 -4.02 13.75
C ARG A 700 -0.31 -4.92 13.57
N LYS A 701 -1.36 -4.68 14.38
CA LYS A 701 -2.61 -5.42 14.29
C LYS A 701 -3.31 -5.21 12.94
N TYR A 702 -3.44 -3.96 12.51
CA TYR A 702 -4.14 -3.62 11.27
C TYR A 702 -3.50 -4.28 10.06
N ILE A 703 -2.18 -4.14 9.86
CA ILE A 703 -1.51 -4.70 8.68
C ILE A 703 -1.55 -6.23 8.65
N GLU A 704 -1.65 -6.88 9.82
CA GLU A 704 -1.78 -8.32 9.95
C GLU A 704 -3.19 -8.83 9.61
N GLU A 705 -4.22 -8.09 9.99
CA GLU A 705 -5.64 -8.45 9.78
C GLU A 705 -6.18 -7.96 8.42
N ASN A 706 -5.59 -6.91 7.84
CA ASN A 706 -6.01 -6.35 6.57
C ASN A 706 -5.74 -7.33 5.41
N VAL A 707 -6.77 -7.63 4.63
CA VAL A 707 -6.68 -8.51 3.45
C VAL A 707 -5.74 -7.99 2.37
N TRP A 708 -5.49 -6.68 2.33
CA TRP A 708 -4.50 -6.04 1.45
C TRP A 708 -3.06 -6.12 2.01
N CYS A 709 -2.89 -6.50 3.27
CA CYS A 709 -1.58 -6.57 3.94
C CYS A 709 -0.78 -5.25 3.84
N GLY A 710 -1.47 -4.12 3.91
CA GLY A 710 -0.90 -2.77 3.96
C GLY A 710 -1.57 -1.90 5.01
N LEU A 711 -1.16 -0.63 5.09
CA LEU A 711 -1.78 0.39 5.93
C LEU A 711 -2.59 1.37 5.08
N PRO A 712 -3.77 1.82 5.53
CA PRO A 712 -4.64 2.65 4.73
C PRO A 712 -4.06 4.06 4.60
N GLU A 713 -4.60 4.81 3.66
CA GLU A 713 -4.28 6.23 3.50
C GLU A 713 -4.74 7.04 4.72
N LEU A 714 -6.00 6.80 5.11
CA LEU A 714 -6.64 7.49 6.22
C LEU A 714 -7.72 6.61 6.87
N THR A 715 -8.15 7.07 8.03
CA THR A 715 -9.34 6.57 8.72
C THR A 715 -10.29 7.72 9.01
N ASN A 716 -11.56 7.40 9.19
CA ASN A 716 -12.51 8.34 9.77
C ASN A 716 -12.24 8.50 11.28
N LYS A 717 -13.08 9.29 11.95
CA LYS A 717 -13.00 9.55 13.38
C LYS A 717 -12.68 8.31 14.22
N ASP A 718 -11.67 8.44 15.09
CA ASP A 718 -11.28 7.46 16.09
C ASP A 718 -11.00 6.06 15.49
N GLY A 719 -10.32 6.02 14.34
CA GLY A 719 -9.97 4.80 13.63
C GLY A 719 -11.13 4.11 12.91
N ALA A 720 -12.28 4.78 12.77
CA ALA A 720 -13.41 4.24 12.03
C ALA A 720 -13.04 4.00 10.56
N PHE A 721 -13.59 2.91 9.98
CA PHE A 721 -13.35 2.56 8.59
C PHE A 721 -13.80 3.69 7.66
N CYS A 722 -13.03 3.94 6.60
CA CYS A 722 -13.34 4.88 5.54
C CYS A 722 -13.36 4.13 4.21
N ALA A 723 -14.54 4.02 3.59
CA ALA A 723 -14.72 3.29 2.34
C ALA A 723 -14.02 3.92 1.14
N ASP A 724 -13.81 5.25 1.17
CA ASP A 724 -13.14 6.00 0.11
C ASP A 724 -11.60 6.07 0.28
N SER A 725 -11.06 5.50 1.36
CA SER A 725 -9.61 5.48 1.61
C SER A 725 -8.95 4.40 0.76
N CYS A 726 -7.76 4.68 0.21
CA CYS A 726 -6.89 3.57 -0.23
C CYS A 726 -6.63 2.62 0.95
N THR A 727 -6.70 1.31 0.69
CA THR A 727 -6.54 0.28 1.72
C THR A 727 -5.08 -0.06 1.97
N THR A 728 -4.20 0.25 1.01
CA THR A 728 -2.75 0.27 1.16
C THR A 728 -2.18 1.55 0.52
N GLN A 729 -1.37 2.31 1.25
CA GLN A 729 -0.77 3.56 0.79
C GLN A 729 0.74 3.57 1.03
N ALA A 730 1.50 4.00 0.02
CA ALA A 730 2.93 4.22 0.04
C ALA A 730 3.43 4.99 1.28
N TRP A 731 2.98 6.22 1.49
CA TRP A 731 3.47 7.12 2.54
C TRP A 731 3.11 6.65 3.95
N SER A 732 2.02 5.89 4.09
CA SER A 732 1.54 5.39 5.38
C SER A 732 2.50 4.32 5.90
N ALA A 733 2.93 3.42 5.01
CA ALA A 733 3.95 2.43 5.36
C ALA A 733 5.36 3.06 5.42
N ALA A 734 5.69 3.94 4.47
CA ALA A 734 7.02 4.53 4.35
C ALA A 734 7.45 5.29 5.61
N THR A 735 6.58 6.17 6.11
CA THR A 735 6.92 7.08 7.22
C THR A 735 7.02 6.35 8.57
N LEU A 736 6.36 5.20 8.73
CA LEU A 736 6.58 4.32 9.88
C LEU A 736 7.85 3.49 9.74
N LEU A 737 8.19 3.07 8.52
CA LEU A 737 9.47 2.39 8.26
C LEU A 737 10.65 3.35 8.46
N ASP A 738 10.49 4.63 8.13
CA ASP A 738 11.42 5.71 8.45
C ASP A 738 11.68 5.84 9.95
N LEU A 739 10.63 5.82 10.76
CA LEU A 739 10.74 5.84 12.22
C LEU A 739 11.52 4.62 12.74
N LEU A 740 11.16 3.42 12.26
CA LEU A 740 11.80 2.18 12.72
C LEU A 740 13.28 2.14 12.33
N HIS A 741 13.62 2.64 11.13
CA HIS A 741 15.01 2.82 10.72
C HIS A 741 15.76 3.74 11.68
N ASP A 742 15.22 4.92 12.00
CA ASP A 742 15.88 5.87 12.92
C ASP A 742 16.10 5.27 14.31
N LEU A 743 15.11 4.55 14.84
CA LEU A 743 15.21 3.90 16.15
C LEU A 743 16.25 2.77 16.20
N ILE A 744 16.44 2.05 15.10
CA ILE A 744 17.37 0.91 15.03
C ILE A 744 18.80 1.38 14.75
N GLU A 745 18.97 2.30 13.80
CA GLU A 745 20.28 2.79 13.37
C GLU A 745 20.79 3.96 14.24
N GLY A 746 19.93 4.56 15.07
CA GLY A 746 20.28 5.66 15.97
C GLY A 746 20.57 6.97 15.24
N VAL A 747 19.82 7.24 14.16
CA VAL A 747 20.01 8.37 13.24
C VAL A 747 19.15 9.58 13.61
#